data_AF-A0A182SHG9-F1
#
_entry.id   AF-A0A182SHG9-F1
#
_cell.length_a   1.000
_cell.length_b   1.000
_cell.length_c   1.000
_cell.angle_alpha   90.00
_cell.angle_beta   90.00
_cell.angle_gamma   90.00
#
_symmetry.space_group_name_H-M   'P 1'
#
loop_
_entity.id
_entity.type
_entity.pdbx_description
1 polymer ?
#
loop_
_entity_poly.entity_id
_entity_poly.type
_entity_poly.pdbx_seq_one_letter_code
_entity_poly.pdbx_strand_id
1 'polypeptide(L)'
;MRDFLQNTVCQSYTVEWKRKAFFQFVEIFPSPELAQDLKAKILMMIIIPSFALSFEKGEGNKLVGAPPAPYQEDDSNVVSVFINKVIDPDKPFANEDCVRIALLQFASLLVEKASPHIHDGDANNKREGNKLRRLMTFAWPCLLPRNCVDPSARYHGHLLLSHIIARLAIHKRIVLQVFHSLLKAHAVEARRVVQQALEVLTPAMPLRMEDGNTMLTHWTKKIIVEEGHSMQQLFHILQLIVRHYKVYYPVRHQLVQQMINSMQRLGTVGNTSTEYRKLSIELAEVVIKWEMQRVKDEAEEAAAAAAAAGTVDGSTLPGGEESTELAGIASGGTDPTGADGSSKLQTSGAVKRTASGIDEDGGVKKKQAVGDTDPQPTPSTSSGAVAGGKADTVNRSIDRAQLDTVLNFLFRLACQINEVTPGAPGIVTPGDNLSRRCVNLLKLAIKPDTPVDLKLVWLDKVLQTVDMQPSSIGNICTALELLTFLVSVQKKDQILLTLKPLQRGLSNCVTCSNTRVIKLMHGLLSRLMAIFPSDSQHKNDDLDVLYTAISRMIYEGLANYEKTTQANPSSLFGTLMTLKAACSNNPGYIDRLITPFMRLLNRLTKEHLTGFGGAMGGGIGGASGPGGIVGSGGAGGAGGVGAGGVGAGGLGAGASISDVANTSSIALELLVVSLDLVKNRVVVMSVEMRKMFIGTILVGLIEKSSDSKVIKAIVKIIEEWMKSNKNTPVTVQQAPTLREKAILLVKLMQYVEKRFADDLELNGHFLELVNYIYRDEVLKATELTSKLEAAFVAGLRCPVPRIRAKFFEVFDGSMRRRLHDRLLYIICSHSWDSIGQHYWIKQCIELLILTANTTTQIQNSVENHLLPSISSVSIIIHKENEQNLAFTN
;
A
#
# COMPACT_ATOMS: atom_id res chain seq x y z
N MET A 1 42.55 15.25 -0.03
CA MET A 1 42.93 15.31 -1.46
C MET A 1 41.81 14.86 -2.40
N ARG A 2 41.35 13.59 -2.41
CA ARG A 2 40.26 13.15 -3.32
C ARG A 2 39.01 14.03 -3.24
N ASP A 3 38.58 14.35 -2.01
CA ASP A 3 37.44 15.24 -1.75
C ASP A 3 37.63 16.64 -2.33
N PHE A 4 38.80 17.28 -2.10
CA PHE A 4 39.18 18.55 -2.72
C PHE A 4 39.19 18.50 -4.26
N LEU A 5 39.68 17.41 -4.88
CA LEU A 5 39.63 17.26 -6.34
C LEU A 5 38.18 17.19 -6.84
N GLN A 6 37.32 16.42 -6.17
CA GLN A 6 35.94 16.19 -6.62
C GLN A 6 35.00 17.38 -6.33
N ASN A 7 35.13 18.01 -5.16
CA ASN A 7 34.21 19.04 -4.68
C ASN A 7 34.73 20.47 -4.87
N THR A 8 36.05 20.68 -4.90
CA THR A 8 36.62 22.00 -5.24
C THR A 8 36.99 22.04 -6.72
N VAL A 9 38.00 21.28 -7.16
CA VAL A 9 38.56 21.41 -8.52
C VAL A 9 37.53 21.13 -9.62
N CYS A 10 36.75 20.05 -9.52
CA CYS A 10 35.80 19.71 -10.58
C CYS A 10 34.58 20.66 -10.62
N GLN A 11 34.12 21.17 -9.47
CA GLN A 11 32.89 21.98 -9.36
C GLN A 11 33.11 23.48 -9.54
N SER A 12 34.14 24.07 -8.90
CA SER A 12 34.34 25.53 -8.82
C SER A 12 35.36 26.09 -9.81
N TYR A 13 36.28 25.28 -10.36
CA TYR A 13 37.29 25.80 -11.28
C TYR A 13 36.74 26.02 -12.70
N THR A 14 37.30 27.03 -13.38
CA THR A 14 36.84 27.51 -14.69
C THR A 14 37.09 26.50 -15.81
N VAL A 15 36.29 26.62 -16.89
CA VAL A 15 36.44 25.84 -18.12
C VAL A 15 37.85 25.99 -18.72
N GLU A 16 38.41 27.20 -18.68
CA GLU A 16 39.76 27.51 -19.15
C GLU A 16 40.84 26.74 -18.38
N TRP A 17 40.72 26.68 -17.04
CA TRP A 17 41.63 25.89 -16.21
C TRP A 17 41.54 24.41 -16.55
N LYS A 18 40.32 23.87 -16.71
CA LYS A 18 40.09 22.46 -17.06
C LYS A 18 40.67 22.11 -18.44
N ARG A 19 40.53 23.01 -19.41
CA ARG A 19 41.15 22.89 -20.75
C ARG A 19 42.67 22.94 -20.64
N LYS A 20 43.25 23.89 -19.89
CA LYS A 20 44.70 24.00 -19.67
C LYS A 20 45.28 22.75 -19.00
N ALA A 21 44.60 22.20 -17.99
CA ALA A 21 44.99 20.96 -17.31
C ALA A 21 45.00 19.75 -18.26
N PHE A 22 44.03 19.67 -19.20
CA PHE A 22 44.05 18.66 -20.26
C PHE A 22 45.27 18.85 -21.20
N PHE A 23 45.53 20.06 -21.69
CA PHE A 23 46.66 20.29 -22.60
C PHE A 23 48.02 19.99 -21.94
N GLN A 24 48.23 20.41 -20.68
CA GLN A 24 49.44 20.06 -19.93
C GLN A 24 49.57 18.54 -19.73
N PHE A 25 48.46 17.82 -19.51
CA PHE A 25 48.50 16.36 -19.47
C PHE A 25 48.92 15.76 -20.82
N VAL A 26 48.43 16.28 -21.95
CA VAL A 26 48.81 15.81 -23.30
C VAL A 26 50.29 16.05 -23.59
N GLU A 27 50.87 17.18 -23.16
CA GLU A 27 52.30 17.46 -23.32
C GLU A 27 53.18 16.48 -22.53
N ILE A 28 52.76 16.11 -21.31
CA ILE A 28 53.50 15.21 -20.41
C ILE A 28 53.22 13.73 -20.72
N PHE A 29 52.11 13.41 -21.39
CA PHE A 29 51.68 12.02 -21.64
C PHE A 29 52.72 11.15 -22.38
N PRO A 30 53.45 11.63 -23.41
CA PRO A 30 54.52 10.86 -24.05
C PRO A 30 55.78 10.68 -23.20
N SER A 31 55.97 11.50 -22.14
CA SER A 31 57.19 11.42 -21.32
C SER A 31 57.27 10.09 -20.55
N PRO A 32 58.42 9.40 -20.55
CA PRO A 32 58.66 8.22 -19.72
C PRO A 32 58.84 8.55 -18.22
N GLU A 33 59.04 9.82 -17.87
CA GLU A 33 59.29 10.26 -16.49
C GLU A 33 58.05 10.09 -15.58
N LEU A 34 56.85 10.11 -16.17
CA LEU A 34 55.60 9.99 -15.44
C LEU A 34 55.11 8.53 -15.44
N ALA A 35 55.04 7.92 -14.25
CA ALA A 35 54.56 6.55 -14.06
C ALA A 35 53.13 6.34 -14.63
N GLN A 36 52.89 5.18 -15.23
CA GLN A 36 51.62 4.84 -15.90
C GLN A 36 50.42 4.88 -14.94
N ASP A 37 50.53 4.31 -13.74
CA ASP A 37 49.51 4.44 -12.67
C ASP A 37 49.18 5.91 -12.33
N LEU A 38 50.16 6.82 -12.35
CA LEU A 38 49.90 8.24 -12.12
C LEU A 38 49.19 8.90 -13.31
N LYS A 39 49.52 8.52 -14.56
CA LYS A 39 48.75 8.92 -15.76
C LYS A 39 47.29 8.48 -15.66
N ALA A 40 47.02 7.24 -15.25
CA ALA A 40 45.67 6.71 -15.04
C ALA A 40 44.91 7.46 -13.94
N LYS A 41 45.58 7.76 -12.82
CA LYS A 41 45.02 8.53 -11.69
C LYS A 41 44.66 9.96 -12.06
N ILE A 42 45.48 10.65 -12.87
CA ILE A 42 45.18 12.01 -13.36
C ILE A 42 43.93 11.99 -14.26
N LEU A 43 43.86 11.04 -15.20
CA LEU A 43 42.68 10.87 -16.06
C LEU A 43 41.41 10.61 -15.24
N MET A 44 41.42 9.63 -14.33
CA MET A 44 40.23 9.21 -13.57
C MET A 44 39.80 10.18 -12.46
N MET A 45 40.72 10.88 -11.79
CA MET A 45 40.38 11.75 -10.64
C MET A 45 40.31 13.24 -10.97
N ILE A 46 40.88 13.69 -12.09
CA ILE A 46 40.93 15.11 -12.46
C ILE A 46 40.21 15.34 -13.79
N ILE A 47 40.68 14.71 -14.88
CA ILE A 47 40.23 15.05 -16.24
C ILE A 47 38.79 14.57 -16.48
N ILE A 48 38.50 13.27 -16.33
CA ILE A 48 37.17 12.71 -16.60
C ILE A 48 36.08 13.40 -15.75
N PRO A 49 36.20 13.57 -14.43
CA PRO A 49 35.15 14.21 -13.62
C PRO A 49 35.00 15.71 -13.92
N SER A 50 36.10 16.43 -14.17
CA SER A 50 36.05 17.85 -14.54
C SER A 50 35.34 18.06 -15.87
N PHE A 51 35.60 17.20 -16.86
CA PHE A 51 34.96 17.27 -18.16
C PHE A 51 33.49 16.87 -18.08
N ALA A 52 33.16 15.79 -17.38
CA ALA A 52 31.77 15.34 -17.20
C ALA A 52 30.87 16.45 -16.60
N LEU A 53 31.27 17.05 -15.48
CA LEU A 53 30.51 18.16 -14.86
C LEU A 53 30.39 19.38 -15.78
N SER A 54 31.40 19.67 -16.60
CA SER A 54 31.37 20.83 -17.51
C SER A 54 30.46 20.57 -18.72
N PHE A 55 30.37 19.33 -19.19
CA PHE A 55 29.35 18.92 -20.17
C PHE A 55 27.94 18.95 -19.57
N GLU A 56 27.75 18.55 -18.31
CA GLU A 56 26.45 18.63 -17.61
C GLU A 56 25.99 20.08 -17.39
N LYS A 57 26.91 21.02 -17.12
CA LYS A 57 26.63 22.47 -17.06
C LYS A 57 26.34 23.12 -18.42
N GLY A 58 26.37 22.37 -19.53
CA GLY A 58 26.19 22.90 -20.88
C GLY A 58 27.39 23.67 -21.44
N GLU A 59 28.55 23.63 -20.76
CA GLU A 59 29.76 24.38 -21.13
C GLU A 59 30.57 23.69 -22.25
N GLY A 60 30.06 22.60 -22.81
CA GLY A 60 30.77 21.69 -23.73
C GLY A 60 31.47 22.36 -24.92
N ASN A 61 30.81 23.29 -25.62
CA ASN A 61 31.43 23.99 -26.75
C ASN A 61 32.63 24.87 -26.33
N LYS A 62 32.55 25.51 -25.15
CA LYS A 62 33.66 26.31 -24.59
C LYS A 62 34.81 25.42 -24.11
N LEU A 63 34.49 24.24 -23.57
CA LEU A 63 35.45 23.24 -23.11
C LEU A 63 36.22 22.58 -24.27
N VAL A 64 35.51 22.22 -25.34
CA VAL A 64 36.12 21.65 -26.56
C VAL A 64 36.99 22.68 -27.28
N GLY A 65 36.59 23.96 -27.26
CA GLY A 65 37.40 25.09 -27.71
C GLY A 65 37.16 25.54 -29.16
N ALA A 66 36.30 24.86 -29.90
CA ALA A 66 35.97 25.19 -31.30
C ALA A 66 34.50 24.81 -31.64
N PRO A 67 33.90 25.45 -32.67
CA PRO A 67 32.64 24.99 -33.25
C PRO A 67 32.73 23.53 -33.76
N PRO A 68 31.60 22.82 -33.96
CA PRO A 68 31.59 21.47 -34.52
C PRO A 68 32.20 21.39 -35.93
N ALA A 69 33.47 20.99 -36.02
CA ALA A 69 34.22 20.81 -37.26
C ALA A 69 34.77 19.37 -37.35
N PRO A 70 33.95 18.36 -37.71
CA PRO A 70 34.34 16.95 -37.64
C PRO A 70 35.50 16.60 -38.58
N TYR A 71 35.59 17.26 -39.74
CA TYR A 71 36.60 16.99 -40.78
C TYR A 71 37.85 17.88 -40.71
N GLN A 72 37.89 18.87 -39.82
CA GLN A 72 39.08 19.72 -39.64
C GLN A 72 39.90 19.21 -38.45
N GLU A 73 41.20 19.13 -38.62
CA GLU A 73 42.15 18.87 -37.54
C GLU A 73 42.61 20.21 -36.99
N ASP A 74 42.42 20.42 -35.69
CA ASP A 74 42.66 21.67 -34.99
C ASP A 74 43.37 21.33 -33.67
N ASP A 75 44.60 21.82 -33.54
CA ASP A 75 45.47 21.59 -32.39
C ASP A 75 45.02 22.35 -31.13
N SER A 76 44.03 23.24 -31.25
CA SER A 76 43.36 23.89 -30.12
C SER A 76 42.10 23.15 -29.65
N ASN A 77 41.61 22.18 -30.44
CA ASN A 77 40.39 21.43 -30.15
C ASN A 77 40.69 20.18 -29.32
N VAL A 78 40.10 20.07 -28.12
CA VAL A 78 40.36 18.96 -27.19
C VAL A 78 40.06 17.58 -27.78
N VAL A 79 39.00 17.46 -28.59
CA VAL A 79 38.60 16.19 -29.22
C VAL A 79 39.60 15.79 -30.31
N SER A 80 39.99 16.74 -31.17
CA SER A 80 41.01 16.52 -32.20
C SER A 80 42.35 16.11 -31.58
N VAL A 81 42.81 16.85 -30.57
CA VAL A 81 44.08 16.64 -29.88
C VAL A 81 44.12 15.31 -29.14
N PHE A 82 43.03 14.94 -28.44
CA PHE A 82 42.94 13.65 -27.77
C PHE A 82 43.05 12.49 -28.77
N ILE A 83 42.27 12.51 -29.85
CA ILE A 83 42.24 11.44 -30.83
C ILE A 83 43.55 11.37 -31.63
N ASN A 84 44.19 12.52 -31.91
CA ASN A 84 45.38 12.55 -32.76
C ASN A 84 46.71 12.38 -32.00
N LYS A 85 46.84 12.91 -30.78
CA LYS A 85 48.11 12.93 -30.01
C LYS A 85 48.14 11.98 -28.81
N VAL A 86 46.99 11.50 -28.31
CA VAL A 86 46.91 10.61 -27.14
C VAL A 86 46.54 9.17 -27.52
N ILE A 87 45.65 8.99 -28.50
CA ILE A 87 45.28 7.66 -29.02
C ILE A 87 46.24 7.23 -30.14
N ASP A 88 47.04 6.20 -29.88
CA ASP A 88 47.78 5.44 -30.91
C ASP A 88 46.94 4.23 -31.36
N PRO A 89 46.37 4.22 -32.59
CA PRO A 89 45.57 3.11 -33.10
C PRO A 89 46.42 1.92 -33.56
N ASP A 90 47.69 2.15 -33.91
CA ASP A 90 48.60 1.14 -34.47
C ASP A 90 49.31 0.36 -33.35
N LYS A 91 49.43 0.95 -32.15
CA LYS A 91 49.94 0.29 -30.93
C LYS A 91 48.92 0.32 -29.77
N PRO A 92 47.77 -0.37 -29.89
CA PRO A 92 46.70 -0.34 -28.87
C PRO A 92 47.06 -1.02 -27.53
N PHE A 93 48.28 -1.56 -27.40
CA PHE A 93 48.84 -2.17 -26.19
C PHE A 93 50.11 -1.45 -25.68
N ALA A 94 50.39 -0.23 -26.15
CA ALA A 94 51.57 0.53 -25.75
C ALA A 94 51.58 1.00 -24.28
N ASN A 95 50.41 1.05 -23.63
CA ASN A 95 50.23 1.49 -22.25
C ASN A 95 49.63 0.37 -21.39
N GLU A 96 49.87 0.41 -20.08
CA GLU A 96 49.27 -0.50 -19.10
C GLU A 96 47.73 -0.44 -19.11
N ASP A 97 47.08 -1.54 -18.72
CA ASP A 97 45.62 -1.66 -18.72
C ASP A 97 44.91 -0.57 -17.90
N CYS A 98 45.53 -0.08 -16.82
CA CYS A 98 44.98 1.01 -16.00
C CYS A 98 44.84 2.33 -16.79
N VAL A 99 45.85 2.69 -17.60
CA VAL A 99 45.83 3.86 -18.47
C VAL A 99 44.89 3.63 -19.65
N ARG A 100 44.95 2.44 -20.27
CA ARG A 100 44.06 2.06 -21.37
C ARG A 100 42.58 2.14 -20.97
N ILE A 101 42.20 1.67 -19.77
CA ILE A 101 40.84 1.79 -19.24
C ILE A 101 40.45 3.26 -19.09
N ALA A 102 41.31 4.10 -18.51
CA ALA A 102 41.03 5.52 -18.32
C ALA A 102 40.89 6.26 -19.68
N LEU A 103 41.71 5.92 -20.68
CA LEU A 103 41.59 6.45 -22.05
C LEU A 103 40.27 6.03 -22.72
N LEU A 104 39.86 4.77 -22.56
CA LEU A 104 38.58 4.25 -23.09
C LEU A 104 37.37 4.91 -22.42
N GLN A 105 37.45 5.19 -21.11
CA GLN A 105 36.42 5.94 -20.38
C GLN A 105 36.31 7.39 -20.87
N PHE A 106 37.44 8.10 -21.02
CA PHE A 106 37.43 9.48 -21.52
C PHE A 106 36.97 9.56 -22.98
N ALA A 107 37.40 8.61 -23.83
CA ALA A 107 36.90 8.47 -25.19
C ALA A 107 35.36 8.27 -25.22
N SER A 108 34.82 7.46 -24.31
CA SER A 108 33.38 7.21 -24.22
C SER A 108 32.61 8.50 -23.87
N LEU A 109 33.11 9.28 -22.90
CA LEU A 109 32.56 10.59 -22.52
C LEU A 109 32.56 11.59 -23.71
N LEU A 110 33.66 11.67 -24.46
CA LEU A 110 33.75 12.56 -25.62
C LEU A 110 32.80 12.13 -26.75
N VAL A 111 32.64 10.83 -27.01
CA VAL A 111 31.65 10.35 -27.99
C VAL A 111 30.22 10.64 -27.54
N GLU A 112 29.91 10.50 -26.25
CA GLU A 112 28.58 10.76 -25.70
C GLU A 112 28.20 12.25 -25.76
N LYS A 113 29.10 13.15 -25.35
CA LYS A 113 28.81 14.58 -25.15
C LYS A 113 29.29 15.51 -26.27
N ALA A 114 30.24 15.08 -27.10
CA ALA A 114 30.86 15.87 -28.18
C ALA A 114 30.88 15.13 -29.53
N SER A 115 29.90 14.25 -29.79
CA SER A 115 29.74 13.52 -31.06
C SER A 115 29.83 14.39 -32.33
N PRO A 116 29.21 15.60 -32.38
CA PRO A 116 29.28 16.49 -33.55
C PRO A 116 30.69 16.96 -33.92
N HIS A 117 31.64 16.93 -32.99
CA HIS A 117 33.06 17.27 -33.25
C HIS A 117 33.86 16.07 -33.79
N ILE A 118 33.26 14.87 -33.83
CA ILE A 118 33.86 13.60 -34.29
C ILE A 118 33.31 13.20 -35.66
N HIS A 119 32.00 13.32 -35.88
CA HIS A 119 31.34 13.07 -37.17
C HIS A 119 30.10 13.96 -37.29
N ASP A 120 29.68 14.26 -38.52
CA ASP A 120 28.48 15.04 -38.84
C ASP A 120 27.15 14.31 -38.59
N GLY A 121 27.17 13.01 -38.31
CA GLY A 121 25.99 12.20 -38.01
C GLY A 121 25.13 11.80 -39.22
N ASP A 122 25.46 12.22 -40.45
CA ASP A 122 24.69 11.88 -41.66
C ASP A 122 24.92 10.41 -42.06
N ALA A 123 23.83 9.65 -42.17
CA ALA A 123 23.85 8.25 -42.60
C ALA A 123 24.20 8.07 -44.09
N ASN A 124 24.02 9.11 -44.91
CA ASN A 124 24.35 9.08 -46.34
C ASN A 124 25.81 9.49 -46.62
N ASN A 125 26.49 10.15 -45.68
CA ASN A 125 27.86 10.59 -45.87
C ASN A 125 28.87 9.44 -45.66
N LYS A 126 29.20 8.75 -46.76
CA LYS A 126 30.18 7.64 -46.78
C LYS A 126 31.63 8.03 -46.47
N ARG A 127 31.94 9.32 -46.23
CA ARG A 127 33.28 9.74 -45.77
C ARG A 127 33.45 9.44 -44.30
N GLU A 128 33.88 8.21 -44.00
CA GLU A 128 34.36 7.80 -42.67
C GLU A 128 35.40 8.80 -42.15
N GLY A 129 35.00 9.68 -41.22
CA GLY A 129 35.90 10.70 -40.68
C GLY A 129 37.12 10.07 -40.00
N ASN A 130 38.32 10.64 -40.24
CA ASN A 130 39.59 10.13 -39.71
C ASN A 130 39.52 9.88 -38.19
N LYS A 131 38.92 10.82 -37.46
CA LYS A 131 38.69 10.77 -36.01
C LYS A 131 37.88 9.53 -35.58
N LEU A 132 36.81 9.20 -36.32
CA LEU A 132 35.98 8.02 -36.06
C LEU A 132 36.75 6.72 -36.37
N ARG A 133 37.51 6.66 -37.48
CA ARG A 133 38.35 5.51 -37.81
C ARG A 133 39.34 5.20 -36.68
N ARG A 134 40.08 6.22 -36.20
CA ARG A 134 41.05 6.05 -35.11
C ARG A 134 40.41 5.52 -33.82
N LEU A 135 39.25 6.05 -33.43
CA LEU A 135 38.50 5.56 -32.27
C LEU A 135 38.04 4.10 -32.42
N MET A 136 37.52 3.71 -33.59
CA MET A 136 37.10 2.34 -33.85
C MET A 136 38.29 1.37 -33.86
N THR A 137 39.40 1.72 -34.52
CA THR A 137 40.61 0.89 -34.54
C THR A 137 41.19 0.71 -33.13
N PHE A 138 41.21 1.76 -32.30
CA PHE A 138 41.65 1.66 -30.90
C PHE A 138 40.78 0.72 -30.05
N ALA A 139 39.46 0.70 -30.29
CA ALA A 139 38.53 -0.20 -29.59
C ALA A 139 38.49 -1.63 -30.18
N TRP A 140 38.91 -1.82 -31.43
CA TRP A 140 38.81 -3.09 -32.17
C TRP A 140 39.45 -4.30 -31.48
N PRO A 141 40.62 -4.21 -30.79
CA PRO A 141 41.21 -5.33 -30.08
C PRO A 141 40.31 -5.97 -29.02
N CYS A 142 39.31 -5.24 -28.52
CA CYS A 142 38.34 -5.78 -27.56
C CYS A 142 37.32 -6.74 -28.20
N LEU A 143 37.11 -6.69 -29.53
CA LEU A 143 36.22 -7.59 -30.28
C LEU A 143 36.90 -8.89 -30.74
N LEU A 144 38.23 -9.01 -30.56
CA LEU A 144 39.02 -10.14 -31.06
C LEU A 144 39.18 -11.23 -29.99
N PRO A 145 38.74 -12.49 -30.22
CA PRO A 145 38.80 -13.55 -29.21
C PRO A 145 40.21 -13.93 -28.73
N ARG A 146 41.22 -13.75 -29.60
CA ARG A 146 42.62 -14.17 -29.35
C ARG A 146 43.48 -13.11 -28.67
N ASN A 147 42.96 -11.90 -28.46
CA ASN A 147 43.72 -10.84 -27.81
C ASN A 147 43.50 -10.94 -26.29
N CYS A 148 44.58 -11.22 -25.56
CA CYS A 148 44.62 -11.32 -24.10
C CYS A 148 44.53 -9.93 -23.45
N VAL A 149 43.35 -9.31 -23.58
CA VAL A 149 42.96 -8.10 -22.86
C VAL A 149 42.31 -8.52 -21.54
N ASP A 150 42.66 -7.89 -20.43
CA ASP A 150 41.95 -8.03 -19.15
C ASP A 150 40.43 -7.85 -19.33
N PRO A 151 39.56 -8.63 -18.66
CA PRO A 151 38.11 -8.51 -18.81
C PRO A 151 37.57 -7.07 -18.62
N SER A 152 38.11 -6.29 -17.67
CA SER A 152 37.72 -4.89 -17.47
C SER A 152 38.11 -4.04 -18.68
N ALA A 153 39.35 -4.13 -19.16
CA ALA A 153 39.80 -3.40 -20.34
C ALA A 153 39.04 -3.82 -21.63
N ARG A 154 38.66 -5.10 -21.74
CA ARG A 154 37.82 -5.61 -22.84
C ARG A 154 36.44 -4.95 -22.85
N TYR A 155 35.75 -4.91 -21.72
CA TYR A 155 34.38 -4.36 -21.68
C TYR A 155 34.34 -2.83 -21.67
N HIS A 156 35.39 -2.12 -21.22
CA HIS A 156 35.50 -0.68 -21.47
C HIS A 156 35.64 -0.35 -22.97
N GLY A 157 36.26 -1.24 -23.77
CA GLY A 157 36.22 -1.11 -25.24
C GLY A 157 34.82 -1.31 -25.82
N HIS A 158 34.05 -2.25 -25.28
CA HIS A 158 32.63 -2.43 -25.66
C HIS A 158 31.76 -1.24 -25.24
N LEU A 159 32.06 -0.60 -24.11
CA LEU A 159 31.40 0.64 -23.66
C LEU A 159 31.63 1.78 -24.65
N LEU A 160 32.88 1.98 -25.11
CA LEU A 160 33.20 2.97 -26.14
C LEU A 160 32.46 2.68 -27.45
N LEU A 161 32.49 1.42 -27.92
CA LEU A 161 31.76 1.00 -29.12
C LEU A 161 30.24 1.19 -28.98
N SER A 162 29.67 0.97 -27.79
CA SER A 162 28.25 1.18 -27.51
C SER A 162 27.86 2.67 -27.63
N HIS A 163 28.69 3.58 -27.12
CA HIS A 163 28.50 5.03 -27.31
C HIS A 163 28.64 5.45 -28.78
N ILE A 164 29.62 4.88 -29.49
CA ILE A 164 29.81 5.11 -30.94
C ILE A 164 28.57 4.67 -31.71
N ILE A 165 28.02 3.48 -31.44
CA ILE A 165 26.80 2.97 -32.08
C ILE A 165 25.56 3.81 -31.70
N ALA A 166 25.46 4.29 -30.45
CA ALA A 166 24.32 5.09 -30.02
C ALA A 166 24.29 6.48 -30.68
N ARG A 167 25.44 7.10 -30.92
CA ARG A 167 25.53 8.47 -31.45
C ARG A 167 25.80 8.55 -32.96
N LEU A 168 26.61 7.66 -33.53
CA LEU A 168 27.13 7.76 -34.89
C LEU A 168 26.54 6.68 -35.81
N ALA A 169 26.50 6.94 -37.12
CA ALA A 169 26.06 5.96 -38.12
C ALA A 169 27.15 4.89 -38.31
N ILE A 170 26.82 3.62 -38.01
CA ILE A 170 27.76 2.50 -37.99
C ILE A 170 27.16 1.28 -38.69
N HIS A 171 27.98 0.53 -39.41
CA HIS A 171 27.55 -0.64 -40.16
C HIS A 171 27.00 -1.77 -39.26
N LYS A 172 25.83 -2.32 -39.61
CA LYS A 172 25.05 -3.26 -38.78
C LYS A 172 25.79 -4.50 -38.27
N ARG A 173 26.82 -4.99 -38.99
CA ARG A 173 27.66 -6.12 -38.53
C ARG A 173 28.38 -5.82 -37.22
N ILE A 174 28.89 -4.59 -37.05
CA ILE A 174 29.60 -4.18 -35.82
C ILE A 174 28.62 -4.13 -34.66
N VAL A 175 27.42 -3.57 -34.88
CA VAL A 175 26.35 -3.51 -33.88
C VAL A 175 25.99 -4.90 -33.35
N LEU A 176 25.77 -5.87 -34.25
CA LEU A 176 25.47 -7.25 -33.87
C LEU A 176 26.64 -7.94 -33.15
N GLN A 177 27.88 -7.70 -33.55
CA GLN A 177 29.06 -8.30 -32.92
C GLN A 177 29.27 -7.79 -31.49
N VAL A 178 29.18 -6.47 -31.27
CA VAL A 178 29.27 -5.84 -29.94
C VAL A 178 28.13 -6.34 -29.04
N PHE A 179 26.89 -6.37 -29.57
CA PHE A 179 25.72 -6.82 -28.81
C PHE A 179 25.85 -8.29 -28.40
N HIS A 180 26.14 -9.20 -29.33
CA HIS A 180 26.31 -10.63 -29.04
C HIS A 180 27.43 -10.89 -28.03
N SER A 181 28.54 -10.12 -28.06
CA SER A 181 29.60 -10.25 -27.07
C SER A 181 29.15 -9.82 -25.67
N LEU A 182 28.46 -8.68 -25.55
CA LEU A 182 27.90 -8.19 -24.28
C LEU A 182 26.81 -9.09 -23.70
N LEU A 183 26.03 -9.77 -24.55
CA LEU A 183 25.07 -10.77 -24.08
C LEU A 183 25.77 -11.97 -23.40
N LYS A 184 26.97 -12.38 -23.83
CA LYS A 184 27.72 -13.49 -23.22
C LYS A 184 28.59 -13.09 -22.03
N ALA A 185 28.62 -11.80 -21.70
CA ALA A 185 29.48 -11.21 -20.70
C ALA A 185 28.99 -11.38 -19.24
N HIS A 186 28.80 -12.62 -18.79
CA HIS A 186 28.26 -12.94 -17.45
C HIS A 186 29.28 -12.90 -16.29
N ALA A 187 30.56 -12.62 -16.57
CA ALA A 187 31.64 -12.55 -15.59
C ALA A 187 31.34 -11.49 -14.50
N VAL A 188 31.64 -11.82 -13.24
CA VAL A 188 31.20 -11.01 -12.09
C VAL A 188 32.06 -9.75 -11.94
N GLU A 189 33.36 -9.83 -12.24
CA GLU A 189 34.36 -8.78 -12.07
C GLU A 189 34.03 -7.53 -12.91
N ALA A 190 33.53 -7.74 -14.13
CA ALA A 190 33.25 -6.67 -15.08
C ALA A 190 31.77 -6.28 -15.20
N ARG A 191 30.88 -6.89 -14.40
CA ARG A 191 29.41 -6.73 -14.50
C ARG A 191 28.96 -5.27 -14.58
N ARG A 192 29.58 -4.35 -13.83
CA ARG A 192 29.22 -2.92 -13.83
C ARG A 192 29.43 -2.26 -15.20
N VAL A 193 30.55 -2.55 -15.86
CA VAL A 193 30.92 -1.97 -17.16
C VAL A 193 30.05 -2.57 -18.27
N VAL A 194 29.79 -3.88 -18.19
CA VAL A 194 28.88 -4.60 -19.10
C VAL A 194 27.45 -4.02 -19.01
N GLN A 195 26.96 -3.74 -17.79
CA GLN A 195 25.66 -3.09 -17.60
C GLN A 195 25.63 -1.70 -18.24
N GLN A 196 26.63 -0.85 -17.98
CA GLN A 196 26.71 0.48 -18.62
C GLN A 196 26.74 0.41 -20.15
N ALA A 197 27.43 -0.58 -20.73
CA ALA A 197 27.48 -0.75 -22.18
C ALA A 197 26.12 -1.17 -22.75
N LEU A 198 25.45 -2.14 -22.11
CA LEU A 198 24.11 -2.58 -22.49
C LEU A 198 23.06 -1.48 -22.30
N GLU A 199 23.20 -0.63 -21.27
CA GLU A 199 22.30 0.50 -21.03
C GLU A 199 22.24 1.48 -22.20
N VAL A 200 23.37 1.68 -22.86
CA VAL A 200 23.50 2.55 -24.05
C VAL A 200 23.14 1.80 -25.33
N LEU A 201 23.59 0.55 -25.48
CA LEU A 201 23.43 -0.21 -26.72
C LEU A 201 22.03 -0.78 -26.94
N THR A 202 21.39 -1.33 -25.91
CA THR A 202 20.07 -1.98 -26.03
C THR A 202 18.99 -1.05 -26.58
N PRO A 203 18.79 0.20 -26.08
CA PRO A 203 17.81 1.12 -26.68
C PRO A 203 18.24 1.65 -28.06
N ALA A 204 19.55 1.74 -28.35
CA ALA A 204 20.04 2.18 -29.65
C ALA A 204 19.86 1.13 -30.76
N MET A 205 19.90 -0.16 -30.42
CA MET A 205 19.89 -1.25 -31.41
C MET A 205 18.63 -1.26 -32.31
N PRO A 206 17.38 -1.16 -31.80
CA PRO A 206 16.19 -1.04 -32.66
C PRO A 206 16.14 0.20 -33.55
N LEU A 207 16.83 1.28 -33.16
CA LEU A 207 16.85 2.54 -33.91
C LEU A 207 17.92 2.58 -35.01
N ARG A 208 18.91 1.68 -34.95
CA ARG A 208 20.09 1.67 -35.85
C ARG A 208 20.01 0.63 -36.97
N MET A 209 18.98 -0.22 -36.99
CA MET A 209 18.76 -1.20 -38.07
C MET A 209 17.26 -1.56 -38.16
N GLU A 210 16.73 -1.68 -39.37
CA GLU A 210 15.31 -1.97 -39.64
C GLU A 210 14.87 -3.32 -39.04
N ASP A 211 15.76 -4.31 -39.02
CA ASP A 211 15.57 -5.63 -38.42
C ASP A 211 15.93 -5.69 -36.92
N GLY A 212 16.12 -4.54 -36.27
CA GLY A 212 16.71 -4.45 -34.93
C GLY A 212 15.90 -5.12 -33.84
N ASN A 213 14.57 -4.96 -33.86
CA ASN A 213 13.67 -5.66 -32.94
C ASN A 213 13.72 -7.19 -33.13
N THR A 214 13.79 -7.65 -34.39
CA THR A 214 13.90 -9.07 -34.73
C THR A 214 15.23 -9.65 -34.23
N MET A 215 16.35 -8.95 -34.46
CA MET A 215 17.68 -9.38 -34.02
C MET A 215 17.84 -9.33 -32.50
N LEU A 216 17.32 -8.29 -31.84
CA LEU A 216 17.24 -8.18 -30.39
C LEU A 216 16.54 -9.40 -29.79
N THR A 217 15.39 -9.78 -30.35
CA THR A 217 14.60 -10.94 -29.92
C THR A 217 15.31 -12.26 -30.17
N HIS A 218 15.82 -12.45 -31.39
CA HIS A 218 16.49 -13.68 -31.81
C HIS A 218 17.67 -14.00 -30.90
N TRP A 219 18.59 -13.06 -30.69
CA TRP A 219 19.80 -13.31 -29.88
C TRP A 219 19.48 -13.43 -28.38
N THR A 220 18.54 -12.64 -27.86
CA THR A 220 18.11 -12.76 -26.45
C THR A 220 17.48 -14.13 -26.20
N LYS A 221 16.53 -14.56 -27.07
CA LYS A 221 15.86 -15.86 -26.98
C LYS A 221 16.84 -17.02 -27.16
N LYS A 222 17.74 -16.93 -28.14
CA LYS A 222 18.74 -17.96 -28.44
C LYS A 222 19.60 -18.27 -27.22
N ILE A 223 20.11 -17.24 -26.54
CA ILE A 223 20.98 -17.42 -25.37
C ILE A 223 20.20 -17.94 -24.15
N ILE A 224 18.93 -17.56 -23.96
CA ILE A 224 18.07 -18.15 -22.89
C ILE A 224 17.87 -19.65 -23.11
N VAL A 225 17.70 -20.10 -24.37
CA VAL A 225 17.42 -21.50 -24.71
C VAL A 225 18.68 -22.36 -24.78
N GLU A 226 19.72 -21.90 -25.49
CA GLU A 226 20.94 -22.69 -25.74
C GLU A 226 21.97 -22.60 -24.60
N GLU A 227 22.16 -21.42 -24.01
CA GLU A 227 23.20 -21.16 -23.00
C GLU A 227 22.63 -20.97 -21.58
N GLY A 228 21.30 -20.99 -21.44
CA GLY A 228 20.58 -20.83 -20.17
C GLY A 228 20.81 -21.97 -19.16
N HIS A 229 21.55 -23.02 -19.50
CA HIS A 229 21.98 -24.04 -18.54
C HIS A 229 22.80 -23.42 -17.40
N SER A 230 23.72 -22.49 -17.71
CA SER A 230 24.49 -21.74 -16.71
C SER A 230 23.59 -20.73 -15.99
N MET A 231 23.50 -20.84 -14.66
CA MET A 231 22.66 -19.95 -13.85
C MET A 231 23.14 -18.48 -13.89
N GLN A 232 24.44 -18.26 -14.06
CA GLN A 232 25.02 -16.91 -14.17
C GLN A 232 24.68 -16.25 -15.51
N GLN A 233 24.79 -17.01 -16.61
CA GLN A 233 24.41 -16.55 -17.96
C GLN A 233 22.91 -16.29 -18.04
N LEU A 234 22.08 -17.18 -17.46
CA LEU A 234 20.63 -16.99 -17.37
C LEU A 234 20.26 -15.75 -16.55
N PHE A 235 20.90 -15.54 -15.39
CA PHE A 235 20.70 -14.34 -14.56
C PHE A 235 21.03 -13.05 -15.31
N HIS A 236 22.17 -13.01 -16.03
CA HIS A 236 22.61 -11.86 -16.80
C HIS A 236 21.60 -11.45 -17.88
N ILE A 237 21.14 -12.39 -18.70
CA ILE A 237 20.17 -12.11 -19.77
C ILE A 237 18.80 -11.73 -19.23
N LEU A 238 18.33 -12.37 -18.16
CA LEU A 238 17.05 -12.03 -17.55
C LEU A 238 17.09 -10.64 -16.88
N GLN A 239 18.21 -10.28 -16.23
CA GLN A 239 18.41 -8.94 -15.68
C GLN A 239 18.47 -7.86 -16.78
N LEU A 240 19.00 -8.18 -17.98
CA LEU A 240 18.93 -7.29 -19.15
C LEU A 240 17.48 -7.01 -19.57
N ILE A 241 16.64 -8.05 -19.67
CA ILE A 241 15.21 -7.90 -20.00
C ILE A 241 14.50 -7.05 -18.94
N VAL A 242 14.77 -7.28 -17.66
CA VAL A 242 14.19 -6.50 -16.55
C VAL A 242 14.58 -5.02 -16.65
N ARG A 243 15.86 -4.71 -16.88
CA ARG A 243 16.33 -3.32 -16.96
C ARG A 243 15.79 -2.59 -18.19
N HIS A 244 15.67 -3.27 -19.33
CA HIS A 244 15.25 -2.68 -20.61
C HIS A 244 13.84 -3.10 -21.05
N TYR A 245 12.94 -3.36 -20.11
CA TYR A 245 11.60 -3.89 -20.39
C TYR A 245 10.81 -3.08 -21.44
N LYS A 246 10.97 -1.75 -21.47
CA LYS A 246 10.35 -0.88 -22.49
C LYS A 246 10.84 -1.18 -23.92
N VAL A 247 12.12 -1.48 -24.09
CA VAL A 247 12.72 -1.80 -25.41
C VAL A 247 12.27 -3.18 -25.88
N TYR A 248 12.05 -4.12 -24.97
CA TYR A 248 11.55 -5.46 -25.26
C TYR A 248 10.01 -5.54 -25.42
N TYR A 249 9.27 -4.46 -25.14
CA TYR A 249 7.81 -4.44 -25.21
C TYR A 249 7.20 -4.76 -26.60
N PRO A 250 7.75 -4.29 -27.74
CA PRO A 250 7.23 -4.62 -29.06
C PRO A 250 7.39 -6.10 -29.45
N VAL A 251 8.25 -6.84 -28.73
CA VAL A 251 8.62 -8.23 -29.04
C VAL A 251 8.21 -9.22 -27.94
N ARG A 252 7.44 -8.75 -26.96
CA ARG A 252 7.09 -9.45 -25.72
C ARG A 252 6.56 -10.87 -25.94
N HIS A 253 5.64 -11.09 -26.89
CA HIS A 253 5.00 -12.40 -27.11
C HIS A 253 5.99 -13.52 -27.45
N GLN A 254 7.14 -13.18 -28.07
CA GLN A 254 8.16 -14.17 -28.42
C GLN A 254 9.06 -14.57 -27.24
N LEU A 255 9.03 -13.79 -26.15
CA LEU A 255 9.88 -13.94 -24.97
C LEU A 255 9.12 -14.40 -23.71
N VAL A 256 7.85 -13.99 -23.53
CA VAL A 256 7.04 -14.27 -22.32
C VAL A 256 7.09 -15.74 -21.90
N GLN A 257 6.91 -16.69 -22.84
CA GLN A 257 6.96 -18.13 -22.51
C GLN A 257 8.31 -18.55 -21.91
N GLN A 258 9.43 -18.05 -22.45
CA GLN A 258 10.77 -18.40 -21.98
C GLN A 258 11.09 -17.69 -20.64
N MET A 259 10.56 -16.48 -20.44
CA MET A 259 10.62 -15.80 -19.15
C MET A 259 9.85 -16.55 -18.07
N ILE A 260 8.65 -17.07 -18.37
CA ILE A 260 7.85 -17.87 -17.43
C ILE A 260 8.56 -19.17 -17.06
N ASN A 261 9.08 -19.90 -18.05
CA ASN A 261 9.88 -21.11 -17.82
C ASN A 261 11.10 -20.82 -16.92
N SER A 262 11.79 -19.71 -17.16
CA SER A 262 12.96 -19.29 -16.39
C SER A 262 12.60 -18.85 -14.97
N MET A 263 11.54 -18.06 -14.80
CA MET A 263 10.99 -17.61 -13.52
C MET A 263 10.58 -18.81 -12.64
N GLN A 264 9.93 -19.83 -13.22
CA GLN A 264 9.61 -21.06 -12.50
C GLN A 264 10.89 -21.77 -12.04
N ARG A 265 11.88 -21.96 -12.93
CA ARG A 265 13.15 -22.62 -12.59
C ARG A 265 13.94 -21.89 -11.50
N LEU A 266 13.95 -20.55 -11.52
CA LEU A 266 14.64 -19.72 -10.54
C LEU A 266 13.90 -19.61 -9.19
N GLY A 267 12.57 -19.63 -9.21
CA GLY A 267 11.76 -19.33 -8.03
C GLY A 267 11.19 -20.52 -7.26
N THR A 268 10.98 -21.69 -7.89
CA THR A 268 10.30 -22.84 -7.23
C THR A 268 11.24 -23.85 -6.58
N VAL A 269 12.54 -23.79 -6.84
CA VAL A 269 13.52 -24.72 -6.26
C VAL A 269 13.81 -24.33 -4.80
N GLY A 270 13.59 -25.25 -3.88
CA GLY A 270 13.52 -25.01 -2.42
C GLY A 270 14.81 -24.62 -1.70
N ASN A 271 15.89 -24.27 -2.41
CA ASN A 271 17.14 -23.78 -1.80
C ASN A 271 17.80 -22.67 -2.64
N THR A 272 17.02 -21.94 -3.45
CA THR A 272 17.56 -20.91 -4.32
C THR A 272 17.80 -19.59 -3.57
N SER A 273 18.99 -19.00 -3.79
CA SER A 273 19.42 -17.71 -3.22
C SER A 273 18.40 -16.59 -3.45
N THR A 274 18.33 -15.67 -2.48
CA THR A 274 17.45 -14.51 -2.44
C THR A 274 17.53 -13.65 -3.70
N GLU A 275 18.71 -13.50 -4.30
CA GLU A 275 18.90 -12.72 -5.53
C GLU A 275 18.18 -13.33 -6.75
N TYR A 276 18.15 -14.66 -6.87
CA TYR A 276 17.39 -15.34 -7.94
C TYR A 276 15.88 -15.30 -7.68
N ARG A 277 15.43 -15.40 -6.42
CA ARG A 277 14.02 -15.22 -6.06
C ARG A 277 13.56 -13.80 -6.36
N LYS A 278 14.36 -12.79 -6.01
CA LYS A 278 14.15 -11.38 -6.34
C LYS A 278 14.06 -11.15 -7.86
N LEU A 279 15.00 -11.68 -8.64
CA LEU A 279 14.96 -11.61 -10.10
C LEU A 279 13.70 -12.29 -10.69
N SER A 280 13.25 -13.40 -10.11
CA SER A 280 12.01 -14.07 -10.53
C SER A 280 10.78 -13.19 -10.32
N ILE A 281 10.72 -12.45 -9.20
CA ILE A 281 9.65 -11.49 -8.92
C ILE A 281 9.75 -10.28 -9.85
N GLU A 282 10.96 -9.82 -10.18
CA GLU A 282 11.19 -8.75 -11.15
C GLU A 282 10.77 -9.15 -12.58
N LEU A 283 10.95 -10.40 -12.99
CA LEU A 283 10.43 -10.92 -14.26
C LEU A 283 8.89 -10.98 -14.27
N ALA A 284 8.26 -11.41 -13.18
CA ALA A 284 6.81 -11.37 -13.04
C ALA A 284 6.27 -9.92 -13.12
N GLU A 285 6.95 -8.98 -12.46
CA GLU A 285 6.65 -7.54 -12.53
C GLU A 285 6.78 -6.98 -13.95
N VAL A 286 7.76 -7.43 -14.74
CA VAL A 286 7.88 -7.05 -16.17
C VAL A 286 6.69 -7.52 -16.99
N VAL A 287 6.27 -8.78 -16.82
CA VAL A 287 5.10 -9.31 -17.55
C VAL A 287 3.83 -8.53 -17.19
N ILE A 288 3.63 -8.22 -15.91
CA ILE A 288 2.52 -7.36 -15.44
C ILE A 288 2.64 -5.93 -16.02
N LYS A 289 3.84 -5.34 -16.03
CA LYS A 289 4.08 -4.01 -16.62
C LYS A 289 3.80 -3.95 -18.12
N TRP A 290 4.13 -4.99 -18.88
CA TRP A 290 3.80 -5.09 -20.29
C TRP A 290 2.29 -5.17 -20.52
N GLU A 291 1.57 -5.94 -19.70
CA GLU A 291 0.11 -6.03 -19.80
C GLU A 291 -0.56 -4.70 -19.39
N MET A 292 -0.05 -4.03 -18.35
CA MET A 292 -0.50 -2.69 -17.96
C MET A 292 -0.20 -1.62 -19.04
N GLN A 293 0.95 -1.69 -19.71
CA GLN A 293 1.29 -0.79 -20.81
C GLN A 293 0.32 -1.01 -21.97
N ARG A 294 0.01 -2.26 -22.36
CA ARG A 294 -1.00 -2.55 -23.40
C ARG A 294 -2.36 -1.94 -23.07
N VAL A 295 -2.86 -2.14 -21.85
CA VAL A 295 -4.14 -1.56 -21.42
C VAL A 295 -4.11 -0.02 -21.45
N LYS A 296 -2.95 0.60 -21.20
CA LYS A 296 -2.76 2.04 -21.32
C LYS A 296 -2.76 2.49 -22.78
N ASP A 297 -2.00 1.82 -23.63
CA ASP A 297 -1.88 2.12 -25.06
C ASP A 297 -3.27 2.01 -25.74
N GLU A 298 -4.04 0.95 -25.45
CA GLU A 298 -5.42 0.77 -25.94
C GLU A 298 -6.39 1.84 -25.43
N ALA A 299 -6.23 2.31 -24.19
CA ALA A 299 -7.05 3.39 -23.64
C ALA A 299 -6.71 4.75 -24.27
N GLU A 300 -5.43 5.01 -24.56
CA GLU A 300 -4.97 6.21 -25.26
C GLU A 300 -5.41 6.20 -26.74
N GLU A 301 -5.36 5.04 -27.40
CA GLU A 301 -5.85 4.83 -28.77
C GLU A 301 -7.38 4.98 -28.86
N ALA A 302 -8.14 4.39 -27.93
CA ALA A 302 -9.59 4.55 -27.86
C ALA A 302 -10.01 6.00 -27.56
N ALA A 303 -9.28 6.72 -26.70
CA ALA A 303 -9.52 8.13 -26.43
C ALA A 303 -9.21 9.02 -27.66
N ALA A 304 -8.13 8.73 -28.39
CA ALA A 304 -7.81 9.42 -29.63
C ALA A 304 -8.86 9.16 -30.73
N ALA A 305 -9.34 7.92 -30.86
CA ALA A 305 -10.41 7.57 -31.79
C ALA A 305 -11.74 8.27 -31.43
N ALA A 306 -12.09 8.36 -30.15
CA ALA A 306 -13.27 9.09 -29.69
C ALA A 306 -13.16 10.61 -29.96
N ALA A 307 -11.97 11.20 -29.75
CA ALA A 307 -11.72 12.60 -30.08
C ALA A 307 -11.81 12.87 -31.59
N ALA A 308 -11.31 11.96 -32.42
CA ALA A 308 -11.42 12.05 -33.88
C ALA A 308 -12.87 11.90 -34.37
N ALA A 309 -13.65 10.99 -33.77
CA ALA A 309 -15.08 10.84 -34.08
C ALA A 309 -15.89 12.09 -33.72
N GLY A 310 -15.57 12.75 -32.58
CA GLY A 310 -16.21 13.99 -32.15
C GLY A 310 -15.94 15.23 -33.04
N THR A 311 -15.01 15.15 -33.98
CA THR A 311 -14.68 16.27 -34.90
C THR A 311 -15.33 16.18 -36.29
N VAL A 312 -16.08 15.12 -36.59
CA VAL A 312 -16.63 14.88 -37.95
C VAL A 312 -18.10 15.32 -38.10
N ASP A 313 -18.86 15.43 -37.01
CA ASP A 313 -20.32 15.71 -37.04
C ASP A 313 -20.66 17.22 -36.97
N GLY A 314 -19.91 18.04 -37.72
CA GLY A 314 -19.84 19.49 -37.51
C GLY A 314 -19.69 20.34 -38.77
N SER A 315 -20.38 20.03 -39.88
CA SER A 315 -20.34 20.85 -41.10
C SER A 315 -21.63 20.90 -41.93
N THR A 316 -22.78 21.17 -41.29
CA THR A 316 -23.95 21.78 -41.95
C THR A 316 -24.53 22.92 -41.10
N LEU A 317 -24.37 24.15 -41.61
CA LEU A 317 -24.89 25.42 -41.08
C LEU A 317 -26.06 25.91 -41.95
N PRO A 318 -26.84 26.96 -41.58
CA PRO A 318 -27.13 27.53 -40.25
C PRO A 318 -28.62 27.91 -40.02
N GLY A 319 -28.95 28.36 -38.81
CA GLY A 319 -30.09 29.27 -38.53
C GLY A 319 -30.94 28.85 -37.32
N GLY A 320 -31.06 29.64 -36.25
CA GLY A 320 -30.42 30.92 -35.92
C GLY A 320 -30.76 31.36 -34.48
N GLU A 321 -30.11 32.44 -34.00
CA GLU A 321 -30.39 33.18 -32.74
C GLU A 321 -30.09 32.39 -31.44
N GLU A 322 -28.99 32.71 -30.73
CA GLU A 322 -28.96 33.62 -29.56
C GLU A 322 -29.91 33.17 -28.41
N SER A 323 -29.50 32.92 -27.17
CA SER A 323 -28.36 33.40 -26.35
C SER A 323 -28.22 32.49 -25.11
N THR A 324 -27.01 32.11 -24.67
CA THR A 324 -26.27 32.65 -23.49
C THR A 324 -26.86 32.35 -22.10
N GLU A 325 -25.96 32.10 -21.13
CA GLU A 325 -26.14 31.83 -19.68
C GLU A 325 -26.49 30.37 -19.31
N LEU A 326 -25.71 29.61 -18.53
CA LEU A 326 -25.01 29.76 -17.22
C LEU A 326 -25.85 29.20 -16.04
N ALA A 327 -25.17 28.64 -15.05
CA ALA A 327 -25.73 27.69 -14.08
C ALA A 327 -26.74 28.28 -13.07
N GLY A 328 -27.75 27.49 -12.70
CA GLY A 328 -28.73 27.77 -11.65
C GLY A 328 -28.96 26.56 -10.73
N ILE A 329 -29.11 26.82 -9.42
CA ILE A 329 -29.09 25.86 -8.31
C ILE A 329 -30.52 25.47 -7.85
N ALA A 330 -30.68 24.27 -7.26
CA ALA A 330 -31.79 23.83 -6.36
C ALA A 330 -33.19 23.61 -6.98
N SER A 331 -34.15 22.88 -6.36
CA SER A 331 -34.13 21.78 -5.37
C SER A 331 -35.55 21.22 -5.14
N GLY A 332 -35.73 19.89 -5.07
CA GLY A 332 -36.98 19.22 -4.64
C GLY A 332 -38.18 19.35 -5.61
N GLY A 333 -39.15 18.42 -5.66
CA GLY A 333 -39.28 17.12 -5.00
C GLY A 333 -40.73 16.85 -4.55
N THR A 334 -41.43 15.89 -5.20
CA THR A 334 -42.61 15.14 -4.69
C THR A 334 -43.03 14.07 -5.69
N ASP A 335 -43.02 12.81 -5.25
CA ASP A 335 -43.92 11.73 -5.71
C ASP A 335 -45.34 11.95 -5.11
N PRO A 336 -46.43 11.19 -5.46
CA PRO A 336 -46.47 9.92 -6.20
C PRO A 336 -47.57 9.81 -7.30
N THR A 337 -47.57 8.72 -8.09
CA THR A 337 -48.65 7.67 -8.16
C THR A 337 -48.54 6.73 -9.38
N GLY A 338 -48.57 5.41 -9.14
CA GLY A 338 -49.61 4.54 -9.73
C GLY A 338 -49.49 3.95 -11.15
N ALA A 339 -49.03 2.68 -11.20
CA ALA A 339 -49.61 1.55 -11.95
C ALA A 339 -49.43 1.35 -13.49
N ASP A 340 -48.90 0.15 -13.79
CA ASP A 340 -49.21 -0.82 -14.86
C ASP A 340 -49.32 -0.46 -16.36
N GLY A 341 -48.72 -1.31 -17.20
CA GLY A 341 -48.86 -1.27 -18.66
C GLY A 341 -47.93 -2.22 -19.43
N SER A 342 -48.15 -3.53 -19.33
CA SER A 342 -47.26 -4.55 -19.93
C SER A 342 -47.46 -4.79 -21.44
N SER A 343 -46.38 -5.07 -22.19
CA SER A 343 -46.44 -5.84 -23.44
C SER A 343 -45.18 -6.69 -23.68
N LYS A 344 -45.34 -8.01 -23.67
CA LYS A 344 -44.37 -8.98 -24.21
C LYS A 344 -44.71 -9.25 -25.68
N LEU A 345 -43.71 -9.58 -26.49
CA LEU A 345 -43.85 -10.70 -27.44
C LEU A 345 -42.50 -11.35 -27.76
N GLN A 346 -42.52 -12.68 -27.85
CA GLN A 346 -41.39 -13.56 -28.15
C GLN A 346 -41.68 -14.33 -29.45
N THR A 347 -40.62 -14.77 -30.14
CA THR A 347 -40.58 -16.04 -30.91
C THR A 347 -39.15 -16.61 -30.72
N SER A 348 -38.91 -17.77 -30.08
CA SER A 348 -39.24 -19.18 -30.40
C SER A 348 -38.34 -19.76 -31.50
N GLY A 349 -37.67 -20.92 -31.41
CA GLY A 349 -37.54 -21.99 -30.37
C GLY A 349 -36.25 -22.83 -30.63
N ALA A 350 -36.00 -24.07 -30.21
CA ALA A 350 -36.68 -25.02 -29.31
C ALA A 350 -35.76 -26.21 -28.89
N VAL A 351 -35.86 -26.67 -27.62
CA VAL A 351 -36.10 -28.07 -27.15
C VAL A 351 -35.42 -29.25 -27.91
N LYS A 352 -34.57 -30.17 -27.37
CA LYS A 352 -34.34 -30.86 -26.06
C LYS A 352 -35.02 -32.25 -25.87
N ARG A 353 -34.24 -33.35 -25.91
CA ARG A 353 -34.26 -34.59 -25.04
C ARG A 353 -33.34 -35.72 -25.57
N THR A 354 -32.31 -36.18 -24.83
CA THR A 354 -32.20 -37.36 -23.90
C THR A 354 -32.30 -38.78 -24.48
N ALA A 355 -31.22 -39.59 -24.38
CA ALA A 355 -31.22 -41.05 -24.14
C ALA A 355 -29.79 -41.58 -23.87
N SER A 356 -29.63 -42.83 -23.38
CA SER A 356 -28.37 -43.43 -22.92
C SER A 356 -28.32 -44.97 -23.14
N GLY A 357 -27.12 -45.52 -23.36
CA GLY A 357 -26.78 -46.96 -23.52
C GLY A 357 -25.55 -47.07 -24.46
N ILE A 358 -24.38 -47.65 -24.11
CA ILE A 358 -23.98 -48.99 -23.61
C ILE A 358 -23.61 -49.95 -24.77
N ASP A 359 -22.59 -50.80 -24.52
CA ASP A 359 -21.95 -51.83 -25.37
C ASP A 359 -21.10 -51.33 -26.56
N GLU A 360 -20.07 -52.04 -27.04
CA GLU A 360 -18.94 -52.76 -26.42
C GLU A 360 -17.97 -53.12 -27.58
N ASP A 361 -16.72 -53.41 -27.21
CA ASP A 361 -15.73 -54.26 -27.90
C ASP A 361 -14.74 -53.69 -28.95
N GLY A 362 -13.54 -54.30 -28.99
CA GLY A 362 -12.84 -54.56 -30.25
C GLY A 362 -11.42 -54.01 -30.47
N GLY A 363 -10.38 -54.63 -29.87
CA GLY A 363 -9.06 -54.84 -30.53
C GLY A 363 -8.13 -53.63 -30.86
N VAL A 364 -7.08 -53.29 -30.09
CA VAL A 364 -5.77 -53.99 -29.88
C VAL A 364 -4.69 -53.78 -30.98
N LYS A 365 -3.71 -52.88 -30.69
CA LYS A 365 -2.25 -52.93 -31.02
C LYS A 365 -1.87 -52.86 -32.54
N LYS A 366 -0.66 -52.44 -32.99
CA LYS A 366 0.68 -52.23 -32.38
C LYS A 366 1.56 -51.33 -33.29
N LYS A 367 2.60 -50.70 -32.69
CA LYS A 367 4.00 -50.44 -33.15
C LYS A 367 4.47 -50.78 -34.61
N GLN A 368 5.54 -50.19 -35.19
CA GLN A 368 6.46 -49.06 -34.89
C GLN A 368 7.62 -49.00 -35.94
N ALA A 369 7.91 -47.82 -36.54
CA ALA A 369 9.17 -47.43 -37.26
C ALA A 369 9.59 -48.29 -38.50
N VAL A 370 10.60 -47.98 -39.37
CA VAL A 370 11.81 -47.10 -39.39
C VAL A 370 12.15 -46.67 -40.85
N GLY A 371 12.84 -45.52 -41.05
CA GLY A 371 13.80 -45.27 -42.18
C GLY A 371 13.25 -44.47 -43.38
N ASP A 372 13.62 -43.19 -43.57
CA ASP A 372 14.87 -42.59 -44.09
C ASP A 372 15.00 -42.59 -45.63
N THR A 373 14.75 -41.43 -46.27
CA THR A 373 15.60 -40.73 -47.29
C THR A 373 14.83 -39.57 -47.97
N ASP A 374 15.40 -38.36 -47.95
CA ASP A 374 15.03 -37.20 -48.79
C ASP A 374 15.72 -37.28 -50.17
N PRO A 375 15.38 -36.49 -51.23
CA PRO A 375 14.58 -35.25 -51.20
C PRO A 375 13.44 -35.09 -52.24
N GLN A 376 12.45 -34.24 -51.88
CA GLN A 376 11.69 -33.24 -52.68
C GLN A 376 11.58 -33.42 -54.24
N PRO A 377 10.37 -33.40 -54.88
CA PRO A 377 9.44 -32.25 -54.76
C PRO A 377 7.92 -32.51 -54.78
N THR A 378 7.17 -31.57 -54.18
CA THR A 378 5.70 -31.44 -54.31
C THR A 378 5.34 -30.24 -55.19
N PRO A 379 4.33 -30.35 -56.08
CA PRO A 379 3.80 -29.22 -56.84
C PRO A 379 2.78 -28.41 -56.02
N SER A 380 2.67 -27.14 -56.37
CA SER A 380 1.82 -26.11 -55.76
C SER A 380 0.33 -26.27 -56.04
N THR A 381 -0.50 -25.80 -55.10
CA THR A 381 -1.77 -25.12 -55.42
C THR A 381 -1.71 -23.67 -54.95
N SER A 382 -1.98 -22.76 -55.88
CA SER A 382 -2.03 -21.30 -55.74
C SER A 382 -3.09 -20.87 -54.71
N SER A 383 -2.80 -20.00 -53.74
CA SER A 383 -2.45 -18.57 -53.83
C SER A 383 -3.61 -17.68 -54.33
N GLY A 384 -4.48 -17.28 -53.40
CA GLY A 384 -5.39 -16.14 -53.52
C GLY A 384 -5.08 -15.11 -52.44
N ALA A 385 -4.01 -14.33 -52.63
CA ALA A 385 -3.62 -13.27 -51.71
C ALA A 385 -4.14 -11.92 -52.18
N VAL A 386 -4.86 -11.21 -51.31
CA VAL A 386 -5.02 -9.74 -51.39
C VAL A 386 -4.31 -9.16 -50.17
N ALA A 387 -3.45 -8.17 -50.41
CA ALA A 387 -2.55 -7.63 -49.40
C ALA A 387 -3.22 -6.59 -48.49
N GLY A 388 -2.88 -6.60 -47.20
CA GLY A 388 -3.24 -5.54 -46.25
C GLY A 388 -2.87 -5.90 -44.81
N GLY A 389 -2.16 -5.02 -44.09
CA GLY A 389 -2.00 -5.10 -42.64
C GLY A 389 -0.84 -5.97 -42.12
N LYS A 390 0.38 -5.42 -42.03
CA LYS A 390 1.51 -5.99 -41.27
C LYS A 390 1.70 -5.33 -39.89
N ALA A 391 0.66 -4.68 -39.36
CA ALA A 391 0.75 -3.74 -38.23
C ALA A 391 0.32 -4.32 -36.85
N ASP A 392 -0.68 -5.21 -36.79
CA ASP A 392 -1.42 -5.48 -35.54
C ASP A 392 -0.85 -6.56 -34.60
N THR A 393 0.43 -6.94 -34.74
CA THR A 393 1.05 -7.88 -33.80
C THR A 393 1.44 -7.24 -32.46
N VAL A 394 1.67 -5.92 -32.43
CA VAL A 394 2.16 -5.20 -31.25
C VAL A 394 1.06 -4.92 -30.21
N ASN A 395 -0.21 -4.77 -30.61
CA ASN A 395 -1.31 -4.51 -29.67
C ASN A 395 -1.97 -5.78 -29.12
N ARG A 396 -1.64 -6.97 -29.63
CA ARG A 396 -2.21 -8.24 -29.13
C ARG A 396 -1.97 -8.43 -27.62
N SER A 397 -2.98 -8.91 -26.90
CA SER A 397 -2.84 -9.31 -25.49
C SER A 397 -1.81 -10.42 -25.29
N ILE A 398 -1.22 -10.50 -24.09
CA ILE A 398 -0.48 -11.69 -23.67
C ILE A 398 -1.50 -12.83 -23.50
N ASP A 399 -1.11 -14.07 -23.80
CA ASP A 399 -2.01 -15.20 -23.62
C ASP A 399 -2.41 -15.34 -22.14
N ARG A 400 -3.70 -15.56 -21.90
CA ARG A 400 -4.25 -15.53 -20.55
C ARG A 400 -3.74 -16.67 -19.70
N ALA A 401 -3.49 -17.84 -20.29
CA ALA A 401 -2.86 -18.96 -19.59
C ALA A 401 -1.42 -18.63 -19.12
N GLN A 402 -0.71 -17.76 -19.84
CA GLN A 402 0.62 -17.26 -19.43
C GLN A 402 0.49 -16.30 -18.24
N LEU A 403 -0.47 -15.37 -18.26
CA LEU A 403 -0.75 -14.46 -17.15
C LEU A 403 -1.21 -15.22 -15.90
N ASP A 404 -2.16 -16.15 -16.02
CA ASP A 404 -2.60 -17.03 -14.93
C ASP A 404 -1.41 -17.81 -14.33
N THR A 405 -0.47 -18.27 -15.17
CA THR A 405 0.75 -18.95 -14.69
C THR A 405 1.66 -18.03 -13.86
N VAL A 406 1.81 -16.75 -14.25
CA VAL A 406 2.55 -15.74 -13.46
C VAL A 406 1.85 -15.43 -12.13
N LEU A 407 0.53 -15.28 -12.14
CA LEU A 407 -0.25 -15.01 -10.93
C LEU A 407 -0.22 -16.20 -9.94
N ASN A 408 -0.37 -17.43 -10.44
CA ASN A 408 -0.22 -18.65 -9.63
C ASN A 408 1.19 -18.79 -9.04
N PHE A 409 2.23 -18.40 -9.78
CA PHE A 409 3.61 -18.37 -9.29
C PHE A 409 3.78 -17.34 -8.16
N LEU A 410 3.34 -16.09 -8.38
CA LEU A 410 3.42 -15.03 -7.37
C LEU A 410 2.64 -15.38 -6.09
N PHE A 411 1.44 -15.95 -6.22
CA PHE A 411 0.62 -16.36 -5.08
C PHE A 411 1.31 -17.47 -4.27
N ARG A 412 1.84 -18.50 -4.95
CA ARG A 412 2.59 -19.57 -4.27
C ARG A 412 3.82 -19.03 -3.56
N LEU A 413 4.58 -18.15 -4.23
CA LEU A 413 5.81 -17.60 -3.70
C LEU A 413 5.56 -16.69 -2.49
N ALA A 414 4.50 -15.87 -2.51
CA ALA A 414 4.09 -15.04 -1.38
C ALA A 414 3.82 -15.85 -0.09
N CYS A 415 3.22 -17.03 -0.25
CA CYS A 415 2.82 -17.93 0.85
C CYS A 415 3.85 -19.04 1.14
N GLN A 416 5.08 -18.96 0.61
CA GLN A 416 6.15 -19.94 0.85
C GLN A 416 7.51 -19.31 1.17
N ILE A 417 7.66 -17.98 1.08
CA ILE A 417 8.93 -17.26 1.30
C ILE A 417 9.21 -16.95 2.78
N ASN A 418 8.23 -17.01 3.68
CA ASN A 418 8.42 -16.57 5.07
C ASN A 418 9.22 -17.60 5.90
N GLU A 419 10.52 -17.70 5.64
CA GLU A 419 11.49 -18.39 6.49
C GLU A 419 11.71 -17.57 7.77
N VAL A 420 10.95 -17.89 8.81
CA VAL A 420 11.18 -17.35 10.15
C VAL A 420 12.45 -17.99 10.71
N THR A 421 13.57 -17.28 10.67
CA THR A 421 14.74 -17.64 11.47
C THR A 421 14.34 -17.60 12.95
N PRO A 422 14.48 -18.70 13.71
CA PRO A 422 13.98 -18.74 15.08
C PRO A 422 14.90 -17.93 16.01
N GLY A 423 14.59 -16.64 16.23
CA GLY A 423 15.42 -15.84 17.14
C GLY A 423 15.29 -14.32 17.21
N ALA A 424 14.22 -13.66 16.74
CA ALA A 424 13.89 -12.27 17.16
C ALA A 424 12.50 -11.81 16.68
N PRO A 425 11.54 -11.47 17.57
CA PRO A 425 10.33 -10.76 17.15
C PRO A 425 10.65 -9.30 16.79
N GLY A 426 10.42 -8.90 15.54
CA GLY A 426 10.46 -7.49 15.10
C GLY A 426 11.46 -7.15 13.99
N ILE A 427 12.39 -8.04 13.64
CA ILE A 427 13.31 -7.83 12.52
C ILE A 427 12.60 -8.21 11.20
N VAL A 428 12.43 -7.25 10.28
CA VAL A 428 11.89 -7.51 8.94
C VAL A 428 12.93 -8.31 8.15
N THR A 429 12.61 -9.55 7.80
CA THR A 429 13.51 -10.40 7.02
C THR A 429 13.53 -9.96 5.54
N PRO A 430 14.60 -10.30 4.78
CA PRO A 430 14.57 -10.19 3.33
C PRO A 430 13.39 -10.96 2.69
N GLY A 431 12.96 -12.06 3.31
CA GLY A 431 11.78 -12.84 2.91
C GLY A 431 10.49 -12.02 3.01
N ASP A 432 10.24 -11.35 4.13
CA ASP A 432 9.04 -10.54 4.34
C ASP A 432 8.89 -9.44 3.27
N ASN A 433 10.01 -8.81 2.88
CA ASN A 433 10.02 -7.79 1.83
C ASN A 433 9.68 -8.38 0.44
N LEU A 434 10.18 -9.58 0.13
CA LEU A 434 9.84 -10.28 -1.11
C LEU A 434 8.37 -10.76 -1.12
N SER A 435 7.88 -11.31 0.00
CA SER A 435 6.47 -11.70 0.16
C SER A 435 5.53 -10.50 -0.02
N ARG A 436 5.84 -9.36 0.62
CA ARG A 436 5.09 -8.11 0.45
C ARG A 436 5.12 -7.59 -0.99
N ARG A 437 6.25 -7.71 -1.70
CA ARG A 437 6.34 -7.35 -3.13
C ARG A 437 5.42 -8.23 -3.98
N CYS A 438 5.39 -9.54 -3.75
CA CYS A 438 4.44 -10.45 -4.41
C CYS A 438 2.98 -10.07 -4.14
N VAL A 439 2.61 -9.78 -2.88
CA VAL A 439 1.25 -9.35 -2.51
C VAL A 439 0.86 -8.06 -3.23
N ASN A 440 1.74 -7.07 -3.30
CA ASN A 440 1.48 -5.82 -4.00
C ASN A 440 1.31 -6.01 -5.52
N LEU A 441 2.12 -6.88 -6.14
CA LEU A 441 2.00 -7.21 -7.57
C LEU A 441 0.69 -7.96 -7.88
N LEU A 442 0.27 -8.88 -7.00
CA LEU A 442 -1.03 -9.57 -7.12
C LEU A 442 -2.20 -8.57 -7.00
N LYS A 443 -2.14 -7.65 -6.04
CA LYS A 443 -3.15 -6.59 -5.85
C LYS A 443 -3.21 -5.60 -7.03
N LEU A 444 -2.08 -5.37 -7.70
CA LEU A 444 -1.98 -4.51 -8.89
C LEU A 444 -2.53 -5.19 -10.15
N ALA A 445 -2.28 -6.49 -10.31
CA ALA A 445 -2.64 -7.25 -11.51
C ALA A 445 -4.10 -7.75 -11.51
N ILE A 446 -4.66 -8.10 -10.35
CA ILE A 446 -6.02 -8.65 -10.23
C ILE A 446 -7.03 -7.51 -10.07
N LYS A 447 -7.81 -7.24 -11.12
CA LYS A 447 -8.87 -6.22 -11.17
C LYS A 447 -10.28 -6.85 -11.08
N PRO A 448 -11.33 -6.10 -10.69
CA PRO A 448 -12.67 -6.66 -10.42
C PRO A 448 -13.35 -7.40 -11.59
N ASP A 449 -13.05 -6.99 -12.82
CA ASP A 449 -13.67 -7.56 -14.03
C ASP A 449 -12.81 -8.59 -14.76
N THR A 450 -11.58 -8.82 -14.32
CA THR A 450 -10.68 -9.82 -14.92
C THR A 450 -10.86 -11.17 -14.21
N PRO A 451 -11.40 -12.22 -14.87
CA PRO A 451 -11.49 -13.53 -14.26
C PRO A 451 -10.10 -14.20 -14.29
N VAL A 452 -9.66 -14.80 -13.19
CA VAL A 452 -8.31 -15.37 -13.04
C VAL A 452 -8.41 -16.84 -12.62
N ASP A 453 -7.71 -17.74 -13.31
CA ASP A 453 -7.69 -19.18 -12.96
C ASP A 453 -6.61 -19.45 -11.89
N LEU A 454 -6.98 -19.29 -10.62
CA LEU A 454 -6.10 -19.54 -9.48
C LEU A 454 -6.20 -20.99 -8.97
N LYS A 455 -5.17 -21.78 -9.22
CA LYS A 455 -5.07 -23.20 -8.86
C LYS A 455 -4.61 -23.35 -7.40
N LEU A 456 -5.48 -22.95 -6.47
CA LEU A 456 -5.16 -22.86 -5.04
C LEU A 456 -5.28 -24.17 -4.25
N VAL A 457 -5.51 -25.33 -4.87
CA VAL A 457 -5.68 -26.63 -4.14
C VAL A 457 -4.49 -26.96 -3.22
N TRP A 458 -3.28 -26.53 -3.54
CA TRP A 458 -2.10 -26.69 -2.67
C TRP A 458 -2.17 -25.85 -1.39
N LEU A 459 -2.94 -24.75 -1.39
CA LEU A 459 -3.08 -23.83 -0.27
C LEU A 459 -3.90 -24.44 0.87
N ASP A 460 -4.89 -25.29 0.56
CA ASP A 460 -5.65 -26.03 1.57
C ASP A 460 -4.70 -26.84 2.48
N LYS A 461 -3.69 -27.50 1.90
CA LYS A 461 -2.65 -28.21 2.65
C LYS A 461 -1.82 -27.29 3.53
N VAL A 462 -1.51 -26.07 3.09
CA VAL A 462 -0.76 -25.08 3.89
C VAL A 462 -1.62 -24.60 5.07
N LEU A 463 -2.88 -24.26 4.84
CA LEU A 463 -3.82 -23.83 5.88
C LEU A 463 -4.08 -24.94 6.92
N GLN A 464 -4.07 -26.21 6.51
CA GLN A 464 -4.16 -27.34 7.45
C GLN A 464 -2.95 -27.47 8.41
N THR A 465 -1.79 -26.86 8.12
CA THR A 465 -0.60 -26.92 9.01
C THR A 465 -0.64 -25.97 10.21
N VAL A 466 -1.73 -25.20 10.38
CA VAL A 466 -1.84 -24.07 11.33
C VAL A 466 -1.48 -24.42 12.78
N ASP A 467 -1.88 -25.60 13.26
CA ASP A 467 -1.59 -26.06 14.63
C ASP A 467 -0.35 -26.98 14.72
N MET A 468 0.26 -27.32 13.58
CA MET A 468 1.36 -28.29 13.48
C MET A 468 2.75 -27.62 13.36
N GLN A 469 2.83 -26.43 12.77
CA GLN A 469 4.11 -25.75 12.48
C GLN A 469 4.05 -24.25 12.78
N PRO A 470 4.58 -23.77 13.93
CA PRO A 470 4.58 -22.35 14.28
C PRO A 470 5.29 -21.43 13.28
N SER A 471 6.29 -21.95 12.54
CA SER A 471 6.97 -21.23 11.45
C SER A 471 6.06 -20.95 10.24
N SER A 472 5.00 -21.74 10.03
CA SER A 472 4.06 -21.56 8.91
C SER A 472 3.06 -20.42 9.13
N ILE A 473 2.92 -19.91 10.36
CA ILE A 473 1.91 -18.91 10.72
C ILE A 473 2.04 -17.63 9.87
N GLY A 474 3.27 -17.22 9.53
CA GLY A 474 3.50 -16.09 8.62
C GLY A 474 2.93 -16.33 7.23
N ASN A 475 3.19 -17.51 6.65
CA ASN A 475 2.66 -17.92 5.36
C ASN A 475 1.12 -18.00 5.35
N ILE A 476 0.53 -18.52 6.44
CA ILE A 476 -0.93 -18.58 6.64
C ILE A 476 -1.52 -17.17 6.74
N CYS A 477 -0.88 -16.25 7.46
CA CYS A 477 -1.33 -14.86 7.52
C CYS A 477 -1.35 -14.19 6.13
N THR A 478 -0.27 -14.32 5.34
CA THR A 478 -0.23 -13.80 3.96
C THR A 478 -1.32 -14.43 3.09
N ALA A 479 -1.56 -15.74 3.22
CA ALA A 479 -2.61 -16.44 2.49
C ALA A 479 -4.01 -15.92 2.83
N LEU A 480 -4.32 -15.71 4.12
CA LEU A 480 -5.62 -15.19 4.55
C LEU A 480 -5.83 -13.73 4.12
N GLU A 481 -4.79 -12.89 4.12
CA GLU A 481 -4.86 -11.53 3.57
C GLU A 481 -5.17 -11.55 2.06
N LEU A 482 -4.47 -12.39 1.30
CA LEU A 482 -4.69 -12.56 -0.14
C LEU A 482 -6.09 -13.12 -0.45
N LEU A 483 -6.57 -14.11 0.31
CA LEU A 483 -7.94 -14.64 0.16
C LEU A 483 -8.99 -13.56 0.50
N THR A 484 -8.76 -12.75 1.53
CA THR A 484 -9.65 -11.63 1.88
C THR A 484 -9.71 -10.59 0.76
N PHE A 485 -8.57 -10.32 0.11
CA PHE A 485 -8.50 -9.46 -1.07
C PHE A 485 -9.25 -10.08 -2.27
N LEU A 486 -9.02 -11.36 -2.60
CA LEU A 486 -9.71 -12.05 -3.69
C LEU A 486 -11.23 -12.03 -3.50
N VAL A 487 -11.73 -12.32 -2.30
CA VAL A 487 -13.16 -12.24 -1.95
C VAL A 487 -13.74 -10.83 -2.12
N SER A 488 -12.91 -9.78 -2.00
CA SER A 488 -13.36 -8.38 -2.20
C SER A 488 -13.33 -7.90 -3.65
N VAL A 489 -12.69 -8.64 -4.57
CA VAL A 489 -12.48 -8.23 -5.96
C VAL A 489 -13.17 -9.16 -6.96
N GLN A 490 -13.23 -10.47 -6.69
CA GLN A 490 -13.79 -11.45 -7.61
C GLN A 490 -15.33 -11.48 -7.60
N LYS A 491 -15.91 -11.92 -8.73
CA LYS A 491 -17.37 -12.13 -8.87
C LYS A 491 -17.79 -13.39 -8.11
N LYS A 492 -19.08 -13.47 -7.72
CA LYS A 492 -19.61 -14.54 -6.83
C LYS A 492 -19.20 -15.95 -7.25
N ASP A 493 -19.34 -16.28 -8.54
CA ASP A 493 -19.03 -17.63 -9.05
C ASP A 493 -17.54 -17.97 -8.93
N GLN A 494 -16.66 -17.00 -9.17
CA GLN A 494 -15.20 -17.17 -9.04
C GLN A 494 -14.76 -17.29 -7.58
N ILE A 495 -15.45 -16.61 -6.65
CA ILE A 495 -15.24 -16.80 -5.21
C ILE A 495 -15.57 -18.25 -4.81
N LEU A 496 -16.68 -18.81 -5.28
CA LEU A 496 -17.05 -20.20 -4.97
C LEU A 496 -16.06 -21.21 -5.53
N LEU A 497 -15.64 -21.06 -6.79
CA LEU A 497 -14.60 -21.89 -7.40
C LEU A 497 -13.28 -21.85 -6.62
N THR A 498 -12.91 -20.67 -6.11
CA THR A 498 -11.69 -20.47 -5.32
C THR A 498 -11.78 -21.08 -3.91
N LEU A 499 -12.92 -20.90 -3.22
CA LEU A 499 -13.07 -21.28 -1.81
C LEU A 499 -13.49 -22.74 -1.60
N LYS A 500 -14.25 -23.33 -2.54
CA LYS A 500 -14.74 -24.71 -2.43
C LYS A 500 -13.65 -25.74 -2.08
N PRO A 501 -12.45 -25.75 -2.71
CA PRO A 501 -11.38 -26.67 -2.35
C PRO A 501 -10.59 -26.29 -1.08
N LEU A 502 -10.80 -25.10 -0.50
CA LEU A 502 -10.05 -24.57 0.66
C LEU A 502 -10.79 -24.73 2.00
N GLN A 503 -12.01 -25.25 2.00
CA GLN A 503 -12.88 -25.25 3.18
C GLN A 503 -12.31 -26.01 4.38
N ARG A 504 -11.52 -27.07 4.16
CA ARG A 504 -10.96 -27.89 5.23
C ARG A 504 -9.86 -27.14 5.97
N GLY A 505 -8.89 -26.58 5.24
CA GLY A 505 -7.84 -25.73 5.80
C GLY A 505 -8.38 -24.45 6.43
N LEU A 506 -9.40 -23.83 5.83
CA LEU A 506 -10.08 -22.68 6.42
C LEU A 506 -10.80 -23.05 7.73
N SER A 507 -11.43 -24.23 7.82
CA SER A 507 -12.07 -24.69 9.05
C SER A 507 -11.07 -24.86 10.21
N ASN A 508 -9.87 -25.37 9.94
CA ASN A 508 -8.80 -25.42 10.95
C ASN A 508 -8.33 -24.02 11.35
N CYS A 509 -8.25 -23.08 10.40
CA CYS A 509 -7.91 -21.68 10.68
C CYS A 509 -8.99 -20.97 11.51
N VAL A 510 -10.27 -21.33 11.38
CA VAL A 510 -11.36 -20.84 12.24
C VAL A 510 -11.11 -21.24 13.70
N THR A 511 -10.74 -22.51 13.95
CA THR A 511 -10.48 -23.06 15.29
C THR A 511 -9.10 -22.73 15.88
N CYS A 512 -8.26 -21.98 15.16
CA CYS A 512 -6.89 -21.69 15.57
C CYS A 512 -6.85 -20.78 16.82
N SER A 513 -5.89 -21.04 17.72
CA SER A 513 -5.65 -20.23 18.92
C SER A 513 -4.83 -18.95 18.68
N ASN A 514 -4.20 -18.79 17.51
CA ASN A 514 -3.32 -17.66 17.23
C ASN A 514 -4.10 -16.36 16.96
N THR A 515 -3.89 -15.34 17.80
CA THR A 515 -4.61 -14.05 17.72
C THR A 515 -4.45 -13.32 16.38
N ARG A 516 -3.34 -13.51 15.66
CA ARG A 516 -3.09 -12.91 14.34
C ARG A 516 -3.93 -13.60 13.25
N VAL A 517 -4.00 -14.92 13.29
CA VAL A 517 -4.86 -15.75 12.43
C VAL A 517 -6.34 -15.43 12.69
N ILE A 518 -6.76 -15.39 13.97
CA ILE A 518 -8.14 -15.05 14.36
C ILE A 518 -8.57 -13.68 13.80
N LYS A 519 -7.73 -12.65 13.91
CA LYS A 519 -8.04 -11.31 13.39
C LYS A 519 -8.18 -11.28 11.86
N LEU A 520 -7.35 -12.04 11.13
CA LEU A 520 -7.45 -12.16 9.67
C LEU A 520 -8.67 -13.00 9.25
N MET A 521 -8.95 -14.10 9.94
CA MET A 521 -10.15 -14.92 9.73
C MET A 521 -11.43 -14.13 9.97
N HIS A 522 -11.50 -13.30 11.02
CA HIS A 522 -12.62 -12.38 11.23
C HIS A 522 -12.85 -11.46 10.01
N GLY A 523 -11.78 -10.89 9.44
CA GLY A 523 -11.86 -10.06 8.24
C GLY A 523 -12.34 -10.81 6.99
N LEU A 524 -11.84 -12.02 6.78
CA LEU A 524 -12.27 -12.91 5.69
C LEU A 524 -13.75 -13.30 5.82
N LEU A 525 -14.14 -13.79 7.00
CA LEU A 525 -15.51 -14.26 7.27
C LEU A 525 -16.53 -13.13 7.19
N SER A 526 -16.22 -11.94 7.72
CA SER A 526 -17.14 -10.79 7.68
C SER A 526 -17.45 -10.35 6.25
N ARG A 527 -16.47 -10.46 5.32
CA ARG A 527 -16.67 -10.21 3.88
C ARG A 527 -17.40 -11.37 3.20
N LEU A 528 -17.01 -12.62 3.50
CA LEU A 528 -17.62 -13.80 2.92
C LEU A 528 -19.13 -13.85 3.21
N MET A 529 -19.50 -13.60 4.46
CA MET A 529 -20.89 -13.58 4.94
C MET A 529 -21.69 -12.36 4.46
N ALA A 530 -21.03 -11.30 3.98
CA ALA A 530 -21.71 -10.20 3.29
C ALA A 530 -22.17 -10.61 1.88
N ILE A 531 -21.38 -11.44 1.20
CA ILE A 531 -21.62 -11.87 -0.18
C ILE A 531 -22.52 -13.12 -0.24
N PHE A 532 -22.35 -14.02 0.72
CA PHE A 532 -23.08 -15.26 0.93
C PHE A 532 -23.61 -15.33 2.38
N PRO A 533 -24.82 -14.82 2.65
CA PRO A 533 -25.42 -14.88 3.99
C PRO A 533 -25.63 -16.32 4.47
N SER A 534 -25.51 -16.54 5.78
CA SER A 534 -25.73 -17.85 6.42
C SER A 534 -27.22 -18.16 6.71
N ASP A 535 -28.14 -17.39 6.12
CA ASP A 535 -29.58 -17.53 6.37
C ASP A 535 -30.18 -18.75 5.66
N SER A 536 -31.15 -19.39 6.30
CA SER A 536 -31.82 -20.59 5.78
C SER A 536 -32.57 -20.40 4.46
N GLN A 537 -32.79 -19.16 4.01
CA GLN A 537 -33.38 -18.83 2.70
C GLN A 537 -32.34 -18.52 1.61
N HIS A 538 -31.08 -18.25 1.98
CA HIS A 538 -30.01 -17.83 1.05
C HIS A 538 -28.72 -18.66 1.21
N LYS A 539 -28.79 -19.76 1.96
CA LYS A 539 -27.66 -20.65 2.23
C LYS A 539 -27.13 -21.20 0.90
N ASN A 540 -25.82 -21.03 0.69
CA ASN A 540 -25.13 -21.65 -0.43
C ASN A 540 -24.51 -22.98 0.03
N ASP A 541 -24.98 -24.10 -0.53
CA ASP A 541 -24.53 -25.44 -0.17
C ASP A 541 -23.04 -25.69 -0.47
N ASP A 542 -22.44 -24.94 -1.40
CA ASP A 542 -21.02 -25.03 -1.73
C ASP A 542 -20.08 -24.63 -0.56
N LEU A 543 -20.60 -23.96 0.48
CA LEU A 543 -19.83 -23.51 1.65
C LEU A 543 -20.22 -24.21 2.97
N ASP A 544 -20.99 -25.30 2.90
CA ASP A 544 -21.58 -25.97 4.08
C ASP A 544 -20.55 -26.48 5.10
N VAL A 545 -19.39 -26.98 4.63
CA VAL A 545 -18.32 -27.48 5.52
C VAL A 545 -17.79 -26.35 6.40
N LEU A 546 -17.55 -25.17 5.80
CA LEU A 546 -17.06 -24.00 6.52
C LEU A 546 -18.11 -23.42 7.47
N TYR A 547 -19.37 -23.28 7.04
CA TYR A 547 -20.44 -22.79 7.92
C TYR A 547 -20.78 -23.75 9.06
N THR A 548 -20.64 -25.05 8.85
CA THR A 548 -20.76 -26.06 9.91
C THR A 548 -19.63 -25.93 10.93
N ALA A 549 -18.37 -25.76 10.48
CA ALA A 549 -17.23 -25.54 11.38
C ALA A 549 -17.38 -24.25 12.21
N ILE A 550 -17.83 -23.17 11.59
CA ILE A 550 -18.12 -21.89 12.26
C ILE A 550 -19.21 -22.05 13.32
N SER A 551 -20.34 -22.66 12.96
CA SER A 551 -21.46 -22.84 13.88
C SER A 551 -21.09 -23.77 15.04
N ARG A 552 -20.32 -24.82 14.77
CA ARG A 552 -19.75 -25.72 15.79
C ARG A 552 -18.85 -24.96 16.75
N MET A 553 -17.85 -24.21 16.26
CA MET A 553 -16.93 -23.49 17.13
C MET A 553 -17.65 -22.45 17.99
N ILE A 554 -18.64 -21.73 17.44
CA ILE A 554 -19.43 -20.79 18.24
C ILE A 554 -20.18 -21.54 19.35
N TYR A 555 -20.90 -22.62 19.04
CA TYR A 555 -21.68 -23.35 20.03
C TYR A 555 -20.81 -24.04 21.10
N GLU A 556 -19.78 -24.77 20.68
CA GLU A 556 -18.83 -25.45 21.58
C GLU A 556 -18.02 -24.44 22.41
N GLY A 557 -17.55 -23.35 21.80
CA GLY A 557 -16.79 -22.31 22.50
C GLY A 557 -17.60 -21.62 23.60
N LEU A 558 -18.87 -21.29 23.33
CA LEU A 558 -19.79 -20.75 24.34
C LEU A 558 -20.08 -21.78 25.45
N ALA A 559 -20.40 -23.02 25.08
CA ALA A 559 -20.75 -24.07 26.03
C ALA A 559 -19.57 -24.53 26.92
N ASN A 560 -18.35 -24.55 26.37
CA ASN A 560 -17.14 -24.91 27.12
C ASN A 560 -16.82 -23.85 28.18
N TYR A 561 -16.88 -22.57 27.83
CA TYR A 561 -16.67 -21.50 28.80
C TYR A 561 -17.79 -21.43 29.86
N GLU A 562 -19.04 -21.78 29.51
CA GLU A 562 -20.12 -21.91 30.50
C GLU A 562 -19.83 -23.04 31.51
N LYS A 563 -19.35 -24.20 31.05
CA LYS A 563 -19.10 -25.38 31.89
C LYS A 563 -17.83 -25.28 32.76
N THR A 564 -16.77 -24.62 32.29
CA THR A 564 -15.48 -24.61 32.99
C THR A 564 -15.45 -23.52 34.08
N THR A 565 -15.46 -23.91 35.36
CA THR A 565 -15.56 -22.99 36.51
C THR A 565 -14.50 -21.89 36.55
N GLN A 566 -13.25 -22.17 36.15
CA GLN A 566 -12.20 -21.16 35.95
C GLN A 566 -11.68 -21.21 34.50
N ALA A 567 -12.43 -20.62 33.58
CA ALA A 567 -12.05 -20.55 32.17
C ALA A 567 -11.21 -19.30 31.89
N ASN A 568 -10.09 -19.43 31.17
CA ASN A 568 -9.30 -18.27 30.73
C ASN A 568 -10.09 -17.47 29.67
N PRO A 569 -10.40 -16.17 29.88
CA PRO A 569 -11.14 -15.35 28.90
C PRO A 569 -10.52 -15.35 27.50
N SER A 570 -9.19 -15.48 27.40
CA SER A 570 -8.48 -15.51 26.12
C SER A 570 -8.94 -16.66 25.20
N SER A 571 -9.45 -17.76 25.76
CA SER A 571 -10.02 -18.88 25.00
C SER A 571 -11.28 -18.51 24.22
N LEU A 572 -12.02 -17.48 24.65
CA LEU A 572 -13.20 -16.96 23.94
C LEU A 572 -12.84 -16.05 22.77
N PHE A 573 -11.60 -15.63 22.61
CA PHE A 573 -11.23 -14.63 21.61
C PHE A 573 -11.56 -15.08 20.18
N GLY A 574 -11.24 -16.33 19.82
CA GLY A 574 -11.62 -16.92 18.53
C GLY A 574 -13.14 -17.03 18.34
N THR A 575 -13.83 -17.54 19.37
CA THR A 575 -15.28 -17.73 19.42
C THR A 575 -16.05 -16.41 19.21
N LEU A 576 -15.72 -15.37 19.98
CA LEU A 576 -16.40 -14.08 19.93
C LEU A 576 -16.06 -13.28 18.67
N MET A 577 -14.82 -13.33 18.17
CA MET A 577 -14.46 -12.69 16.90
C MET A 577 -15.16 -13.37 15.70
N THR A 578 -15.39 -14.68 15.77
CA THR A 578 -16.12 -15.43 14.72
C THR A 578 -17.63 -15.20 14.81
N LEU A 579 -18.21 -15.18 16.01
CA LEU A 579 -19.60 -14.76 16.22
C LEU A 579 -19.81 -13.32 15.73
N LYS A 580 -18.86 -12.42 15.97
CA LYS A 580 -18.90 -11.04 15.44
C LYS A 580 -18.89 -10.99 13.92
N ALA A 581 -18.13 -11.85 13.25
CA ALA A 581 -18.17 -11.95 11.80
C ALA A 581 -19.57 -12.39 11.30
N ALA A 582 -20.16 -13.42 11.92
CA ALA A 582 -21.51 -13.89 11.60
C ALA A 582 -22.59 -12.80 11.80
N CYS A 583 -22.49 -12.05 12.90
CA CYS A 583 -23.45 -10.98 13.23
C CYS A 583 -23.25 -9.68 12.43
N SER A 584 -22.15 -9.51 11.69
CA SER A 584 -21.81 -8.23 11.04
C SER A 584 -22.80 -7.81 9.95
N ASN A 585 -23.34 -8.78 9.19
CA ASN A 585 -24.34 -8.52 8.14
C ASN A 585 -25.71 -9.14 8.46
N ASN A 586 -25.78 -10.09 9.40
CA ASN A 586 -27.02 -10.65 9.93
C ASN A 586 -27.05 -10.53 11.47
N PRO A 587 -27.52 -9.40 12.01
CA PRO A 587 -27.65 -9.20 13.45
C PRO A 587 -28.61 -10.20 14.12
N GLY A 588 -29.51 -10.87 13.38
CA GLY A 588 -30.40 -11.90 13.90
C GLY A 588 -29.74 -13.24 14.18
N TYR A 589 -28.51 -13.47 13.69
CA TYR A 589 -27.78 -14.74 13.92
C TYR A 589 -27.64 -15.08 15.41
N ILE A 590 -27.44 -14.05 16.26
CA ILE A 590 -27.28 -14.22 17.71
C ILE A 590 -28.57 -14.61 18.43
N ASP A 591 -29.76 -14.42 17.83
CA ASP A 591 -31.04 -14.71 18.50
C ASP A 591 -31.14 -16.18 18.93
N ARG A 592 -30.66 -17.10 18.08
CA ARG A 592 -30.62 -18.54 18.36
C ARG A 592 -29.65 -18.90 19.50
N LEU A 593 -28.76 -17.99 19.84
CA LEU A 593 -27.69 -18.13 20.84
C LEU A 593 -27.87 -17.16 22.03
N ILE A 594 -28.95 -16.38 22.08
CA ILE A 594 -29.09 -15.26 23.02
C ILE A 594 -29.07 -15.74 24.47
N THR A 595 -29.66 -16.91 24.75
CA THR A 595 -29.69 -17.51 26.10
C THR A 595 -28.29 -17.87 26.63
N PRO A 596 -27.48 -18.73 25.97
CA PRO A 596 -26.12 -19.00 26.43
C PRO A 596 -25.22 -17.74 26.36
N PHE A 597 -25.41 -16.89 25.35
CA PHE A 597 -24.65 -15.64 25.24
C PHE A 597 -24.89 -14.68 26.41
N MET A 598 -26.13 -14.54 26.88
CA MET A 598 -26.45 -13.71 28.04
C MET A 598 -25.89 -14.26 29.34
N ARG A 599 -25.76 -15.58 29.48
CA ARG A 599 -25.07 -16.20 30.63
C ARG A 599 -23.56 -15.91 30.58
N LEU A 600 -22.95 -16.06 29.40
CA LEU A 600 -21.57 -15.66 29.16
C LEU A 600 -21.32 -14.19 29.52
N LEU A 601 -22.15 -13.27 29.02
CA LEU A 601 -22.00 -11.84 29.26
C LEU A 601 -22.15 -11.49 30.76
N ASN A 602 -23.09 -12.13 31.46
CA ASN A 602 -23.23 -11.99 32.92
C ASN A 602 -21.99 -12.49 33.66
N ARG A 603 -21.42 -13.62 33.21
CA ARG A 603 -20.18 -14.18 33.78
C ARG A 603 -18.97 -13.28 33.53
N LEU A 604 -18.71 -12.85 32.29
CA LEU A 604 -17.65 -11.90 31.96
C LEU A 604 -17.78 -10.59 32.75
N THR A 605 -19.01 -10.10 32.92
CA THR A 605 -19.30 -8.92 33.75
C THR A 605 -18.91 -9.15 35.21
N LYS A 606 -19.27 -10.30 35.80
CA LYS A 606 -18.87 -10.64 37.17
C LYS A 606 -17.35 -10.75 37.31
N GLU A 607 -16.69 -11.52 36.44
CA GLU A 607 -15.23 -11.71 36.48
C GLU A 607 -14.47 -10.39 36.31
N HIS A 608 -14.93 -9.51 35.42
CA HIS A 608 -14.38 -8.14 35.28
C HIS A 608 -14.55 -7.31 36.57
N LEU A 609 -15.73 -7.37 37.21
CA LEU A 609 -16.01 -6.58 38.42
C LEU A 609 -15.39 -7.15 39.71
N THR A 610 -15.05 -8.44 39.76
CA THR A 610 -14.31 -9.07 40.87
C THR A 610 -12.80 -9.14 40.62
N GLY A 611 -12.35 -8.77 39.43
CA GLY A 611 -11.00 -9.00 38.94
C GLY A 611 -10.79 -10.43 38.43
N PHE A 612 -10.12 -10.55 37.27
CA PHE A 612 -9.70 -11.81 36.67
C PHE A 612 -8.57 -12.46 37.50
N GLY A 613 -8.92 -13.06 38.63
CA GLY A 613 -7.97 -13.73 39.54
C GLY A 613 -8.36 -13.75 41.03
N GLY A 614 -9.54 -13.24 41.42
CA GLY A 614 -9.97 -13.11 42.82
C GLY A 614 -10.30 -14.41 43.56
N ALA A 615 -9.32 -15.30 43.77
CA ALA A 615 -9.45 -16.50 44.60
C ALA A 615 -8.15 -16.94 45.33
N MET A 616 -7.22 -16.01 45.59
CA MET A 616 -6.17 -16.17 46.63
C MET A 616 -6.00 -14.83 47.36
N GLY A 617 -6.31 -14.80 48.65
CA GLY A 617 -6.29 -13.56 49.45
C GLY A 617 -7.31 -13.53 50.59
N GLY A 618 -7.54 -14.65 51.26
CA GLY A 618 -8.40 -14.71 52.44
C GLY A 618 -7.60 -14.40 53.71
N GLY A 619 -7.83 -13.22 54.29
CA GLY A 619 -7.38 -12.88 55.65
C GLY A 619 -5.98 -12.29 55.76
N ILE A 620 -5.93 -11.01 56.15
CA ILE A 620 -5.22 -10.44 57.32
C ILE A 620 -5.23 -8.92 57.11
N GLY A 621 -6.03 -8.23 57.92
CA GLY A 621 -6.07 -6.77 57.97
C GLY A 621 -6.15 -6.34 59.43
N GLY A 622 -5.03 -5.91 60.00
CA GLY A 622 -4.96 -5.47 61.39
C GLY A 622 -3.53 -5.22 61.87
N ALA A 623 -3.35 -4.06 62.53
CA ALA A 623 -2.16 -3.59 63.25
C ALA A 623 -0.97 -3.05 62.42
N SER A 624 -0.78 -1.74 62.56
CA SER A 624 0.37 -0.95 62.11
C SER A 624 1.61 -1.18 62.98
N GLY A 625 2.81 -1.04 62.41
CA GLY A 625 4.07 -0.99 63.16
C GLY A 625 5.26 -0.62 62.24
N PRO A 626 6.07 0.42 62.56
CA PRO A 626 7.15 0.88 61.67
C PRO A 626 8.53 0.36 62.09
N GLY A 627 9.39 0.03 61.11
CA GLY A 627 10.85 -0.03 61.30
C GLY A 627 11.59 -1.08 60.46
N GLY A 628 12.78 -0.72 59.95
CA GLY A 628 13.87 -1.70 59.80
C GLY A 628 14.53 -1.91 58.43
N ILE A 629 15.45 -1.00 58.05
CA ILE A 629 16.83 -1.30 57.62
C ILE A 629 17.10 -2.29 56.43
N VAL A 630 17.51 -1.69 55.30
CA VAL A 630 18.70 -1.96 54.44
C VAL A 630 19.34 -3.38 54.35
N GLY A 631 19.53 -3.84 53.10
CA GLY A 631 20.59 -4.79 52.65
C GLY A 631 20.28 -5.37 51.26
N SER A 632 20.90 -4.99 50.13
CA SER A 632 22.23 -5.41 49.61
C SER A 632 22.53 -6.92 49.71
N GLY A 633 22.89 -7.66 48.66
CA GLY A 633 23.06 -7.35 47.23
C GLY A 633 23.92 -8.41 46.51
N GLY A 634 23.75 -8.58 45.18
CA GLY A 634 24.57 -9.46 44.32
C GLY A 634 24.41 -10.98 44.54
N ALA A 635 25.00 -11.87 43.73
CA ALA A 635 25.46 -11.78 42.33
C ALA A 635 25.89 -13.18 41.83
N GLY A 636 25.70 -13.47 40.53
CA GLY A 636 26.47 -14.50 39.80
C GLY A 636 26.04 -15.97 39.92
N GLY A 637 26.11 -16.70 38.80
CA GLY A 637 25.90 -18.16 38.75
C GLY A 637 25.40 -18.64 37.38
N ALA A 638 26.32 -18.98 36.47
CA ALA A 638 26.00 -19.48 35.13
C ALA A 638 26.44 -20.95 34.96
N GLY A 639 25.72 -21.70 34.12
CA GLY A 639 26.17 -22.97 33.55
C GLY A 639 25.35 -24.20 33.94
N GLY A 640 24.98 -25.03 32.96
CA GLY A 640 24.35 -26.33 33.19
C GLY A 640 23.45 -26.78 32.03
N VAL A 641 24.02 -27.46 31.04
CA VAL A 641 23.25 -28.11 29.96
C VAL A 641 22.90 -29.54 30.40
N GLY A 642 21.64 -29.96 30.28
CA GLY A 642 21.21 -31.32 30.61
C GLY A 642 19.89 -31.66 29.92
N ALA A 643 19.83 -32.84 29.29
CA ALA A 643 18.69 -33.25 28.47
C ALA A 643 18.09 -34.58 28.94
N GLY A 644 16.77 -34.72 28.77
CA GLY A 644 16.07 -36.01 28.76
C GLY A 644 15.51 -36.48 30.11
N GLY A 645 14.18 -36.58 30.21
CA GLY A 645 13.49 -37.17 31.36
C GLY A 645 11.98 -36.95 31.31
N VAL A 646 11.23 -37.95 30.86
CA VAL A 646 9.75 -37.92 30.83
C VAL A 646 9.18 -38.10 32.25
N GLY A 647 8.22 -37.27 32.63
CA GLY A 647 7.47 -37.39 33.88
C GLY A 647 6.12 -36.67 33.77
N ALA A 648 5.04 -37.38 34.07
CA ALA A 648 3.68 -36.85 33.98
C ALA A 648 3.18 -36.30 35.33
N GLY A 649 2.34 -35.26 35.27
CA GLY A 649 1.42 -34.91 36.37
C GLY A 649 1.81 -33.73 37.27
N GLY A 650 1.17 -32.59 37.01
CA GLY A 650 0.69 -31.66 38.05
C GLY A 650 1.70 -30.90 38.91
N LEU A 651 1.77 -29.57 38.71
CA LEU A 651 1.38 -28.53 39.68
C LEU A 651 1.54 -27.15 39.04
N GLY A 652 0.71 -26.19 39.44
CA GLY A 652 0.53 -24.92 38.71
C GLY A 652 1.75 -24.00 38.76
N ALA A 653 2.29 -23.63 37.59
CA ALA A 653 3.24 -22.52 37.46
C ALA A 653 2.50 -21.18 37.64
N GLY A 654 3.05 -20.29 38.46
CA GLY A 654 2.50 -18.94 38.65
C GLY A 654 2.56 -18.14 37.34
N ALA A 655 1.44 -17.55 36.94
CA ALA A 655 1.38 -16.69 35.76
C ALA A 655 2.25 -15.43 35.97
N SER A 656 2.99 -15.01 34.94
CA SER A 656 3.79 -13.79 35.03
C SER A 656 2.88 -12.55 35.12
N ILE A 657 3.37 -11.48 35.76
CA ILE A 657 2.61 -10.21 35.89
C ILE A 657 2.22 -9.66 34.51
N SER A 658 3.07 -9.86 33.49
CA SER A 658 2.79 -9.54 32.08
C SER A 658 1.66 -10.38 31.47
N ASP A 659 1.57 -11.68 31.78
CA ASP A 659 0.52 -12.55 31.23
C ASP A 659 -0.84 -12.24 31.86
N VAL A 660 -0.87 -11.90 33.15
CA VAL A 660 -2.08 -11.45 33.85
C VAL A 660 -2.58 -10.12 33.27
N ALA A 661 -1.68 -9.16 33.03
CA ALA A 661 -2.02 -7.87 32.41
C ALA A 661 -2.57 -8.04 30.97
N ASN A 662 -1.93 -8.88 30.15
CA ASN A 662 -2.40 -9.20 28.79
C ASN A 662 -3.76 -9.90 28.81
N THR A 663 -3.96 -10.86 29.72
CA THR A 663 -5.24 -11.59 29.86
C THR A 663 -6.38 -10.65 30.26
N SER A 664 -6.13 -9.73 31.18
CA SER A 664 -7.10 -8.69 31.59
C SER A 664 -7.48 -7.77 30.42
N SER A 665 -6.49 -7.33 29.64
CA SER A 665 -6.72 -6.50 28.44
C SER A 665 -7.55 -7.21 27.37
N ILE A 666 -7.28 -8.49 27.10
CA ILE A 666 -8.08 -9.30 26.16
C ILE A 666 -9.50 -9.49 26.68
N ALA A 667 -9.68 -9.74 27.98
CA ALA A 667 -11.00 -9.91 28.58
C ALA A 667 -11.85 -8.60 28.53
N LEU A 668 -11.21 -7.44 28.69
CA LEU A 668 -11.83 -6.13 28.47
C LEU A 668 -12.30 -5.94 27.02
N GLU A 669 -11.46 -6.26 26.03
CA GLU A 669 -11.86 -6.21 24.61
C GLU A 669 -13.05 -7.15 24.33
N LEU A 670 -13.05 -8.35 24.91
CA LEU A 670 -14.14 -9.32 24.75
C LEU A 670 -15.44 -8.88 25.40
N LEU A 671 -15.40 -8.21 26.56
CA LEU A 671 -16.58 -7.62 27.19
C LEU A 671 -17.17 -6.51 26.31
N VAL A 672 -16.35 -5.61 25.79
CA VAL A 672 -16.80 -4.52 24.89
C VAL A 672 -17.40 -5.08 23.60
N VAL A 673 -16.76 -6.08 22.97
CA VAL A 673 -17.32 -6.78 21.81
C VAL A 673 -18.66 -7.44 22.15
N SER A 674 -18.79 -8.04 23.33
CA SER A 674 -20.01 -8.73 23.73
C SER A 674 -21.19 -7.77 23.99
N LEU A 675 -20.91 -6.57 24.49
CA LEU A 675 -21.92 -5.50 24.60
C LEU A 675 -22.38 -4.99 23.23
N ASP A 676 -21.44 -4.79 22.29
CA ASP A 676 -21.74 -4.32 20.92
C ASP A 676 -22.59 -5.33 20.12
N LEU A 677 -22.43 -6.64 20.37
CA LEU A 677 -23.25 -7.69 19.75
C LEU A 677 -24.72 -7.69 20.24
N VAL A 678 -24.98 -7.32 21.49
CA VAL A 678 -26.33 -7.39 22.10
C VAL A 678 -27.09 -6.06 22.01
N LYS A 679 -26.41 -4.92 21.83
CA LYS A 679 -27.02 -3.58 21.89
C LYS A 679 -28.29 -3.40 21.03
N ASN A 680 -28.32 -4.02 19.85
CA ASN A 680 -29.44 -3.93 18.90
C ASN A 680 -30.45 -5.08 19.04
N ARG A 681 -30.22 -6.05 19.94
CA ARG A 681 -31.06 -7.24 20.13
C ARG A 681 -31.87 -7.22 21.43
N VAL A 682 -31.72 -6.20 22.28
CA VAL A 682 -32.54 -6.02 23.50
C VAL A 682 -34.04 -6.06 23.22
N VAL A 683 -34.42 -5.68 22.00
CA VAL A 683 -35.80 -5.76 21.51
C VAL A 683 -36.35 -7.19 21.43
N VAL A 684 -35.51 -8.19 21.17
CA VAL A 684 -35.91 -9.61 20.97
C VAL A 684 -35.66 -10.45 22.23
N MET A 685 -35.07 -9.84 23.27
CA MET A 685 -34.79 -10.50 24.56
C MET A 685 -36.05 -10.61 25.42
N SER A 686 -36.19 -11.74 26.14
CA SER A 686 -37.25 -11.94 27.13
C SER A 686 -37.21 -10.86 28.23
N VAL A 687 -38.33 -10.69 28.94
CA VAL A 687 -38.46 -9.68 30.00
C VAL A 687 -37.40 -9.90 31.11
N GLU A 688 -37.13 -11.16 31.46
CA GLU A 688 -36.13 -11.56 32.46
C GLU A 688 -34.72 -11.27 31.95
N MET A 689 -34.42 -11.62 30.69
CA MET A 689 -33.11 -11.38 30.08
C MET A 689 -32.80 -9.88 29.95
N ARG A 690 -33.80 -9.08 29.59
CA ARG A 690 -33.70 -7.61 29.56
C ARG A 690 -33.48 -7.03 30.95
N LYS A 691 -34.24 -7.48 31.95
CA LYS A 691 -34.07 -7.06 33.35
C LYS A 691 -32.66 -7.40 33.86
N MET A 692 -32.13 -8.57 33.49
CA MET A 692 -30.74 -8.96 33.77
C MET A 692 -29.74 -8.04 33.04
N PHE A 693 -29.95 -7.78 31.74
CA PHE A 693 -29.05 -6.95 30.95
C PHE A 693 -29.00 -5.49 31.41
N ILE A 694 -30.15 -4.83 31.49
CA ILE A 694 -30.25 -3.42 31.89
C ILE A 694 -29.99 -3.28 33.39
N GLY A 695 -30.77 -4.00 34.21
CA GLY A 695 -30.80 -3.81 35.67
C GLY A 695 -29.66 -4.45 36.44
N THR A 696 -29.00 -5.49 35.93
CA THR A 696 -27.87 -6.15 36.61
C THR A 696 -26.54 -5.89 35.91
N ILE A 697 -26.46 -6.11 34.59
CA ILE A 697 -25.20 -6.00 33.84
C ILE A 697 -24.82 -4.54 33.59
N LEU A 698 -25.66 -3.75 32.89
CA LEU A 698 -25.33 -2.37 32.54
C LEU A 698 -25.22 -1.47 33.79
N VAL A 699 -26.20 -1.53 34.71
CA VAL A 699 -26.10 -0.81 35.99
C VAL A 699 -24.86 -1.25 36.78
N GLY A 700 -24.60 -2.56 36.91
CA GLY A 700 -23.44 -3.08 37.63
C GLY A 700 -22.10 -2.62 37.04
N LEU A 701 -21.99 -2.57 35.71
CA LEU A 701 -20.82 -2.03 35.02
C LEU A 701 -20.66 -0.52 35.26
N ILE A 702 -21.73 0.28 35.16
CA ILE A 702 -21.68 1.73 35.43
C ILE A 702 -21.27 2.01 36.89
N GLU A 703 -21.84 1.28 37.85
CA GLU A 703 -21.62 1.51 39.28
C GLU A 703 -20.25 1.06 39.77
N LYS A 704 -19.64 0.03 39.14
CA LYS A 704 -18.46 -0.67 39.69
C LYS A 704 -17.23 -0.67 38.78
N SER A 705 -17.37 -0.54 37.45
CA SER A 705 -16.21 -0.50 36.53
C SER A 705 -15.23 0.64 36.87
N SER A 706 -13.95 0.36 36.70
CA SER A 706 -12.85 1.34 36.68
C SER A 706 -12.25 1.55 35.28
N ASP A 707 -12.66 0.78 34.27
CA ASP A 707 -12.18 0.93 32.89
C ASP A 707 -13.10 1.86 32.09
N SER A 708 -12.51 2.87 31.44
CA SER A 708 -13.27 3.90 30.71
C SER A 708 -13.74 3.44 29.33
N LYS A 709 -13.13 2.42 28.69
CA LYS A 709 -13.59 1.87 27.41
C LYS A 709 -14.95 1.20 27.57
N VAL A 710 -15.16 0.48 28.68
CA VAL A 710 -16.46 -0.12 29.02
C VAL A 710 -17.53 0.96 29.16
N ILE A 711 -17.24 2.05 29.87
CA ILE A 711 -18.21 3.16 30.02
C ILE A 711 -18.43 3.90 28.69
N LYS A 712 -17.39 4.17 27.90
CA LYS A 712 -17.51 4.75 26.54
C LYS A 712 -18.43 3.89 25.65
N ALA A 713 -18.32 2.55 25.72
CA ALA A 713 -19.22 1.64 25.01
C ALA A 713 -20.67 1.73 25.51
N ILE A 714 -20.91 1.78 26.82
CA ILE A 714 -22.25 1.90 27.40
C ILE A 714 -22.90 3.25 27.04
N VAL A 715 -22.15 4.36 27.09
CA VAL A 715 -22.62 5.69 26.64
C VAL A 715 -23.10 5.63 25.19
N LYS A 716 -22.30 5.03 24.29
CA LYS A 716 -22.67 4.87 22.88
C LYS A 716 -23.93 4.02 22.67
N ILE A 717 -24.08 2.93 23.43
CA ILE A 717 -25.29 2.08 23.37
C ILE A 717 -26.55 2.88 23.76
N ILE A 718 -26.46 3.66 24.85
CA ILE A 718 -27.58 4.48 25.30
C ILE A 718 -27.85 5.62 24.32
N GLU A 719 -26.82 6.22 23.73
CA GLU A 719 -26.95 7.22 22.67
C GLU A 719 -27.69 6.68 21.44
N GLU A 720 -27.31 5.50 20.94
CA GLU A 720 -28.01 4.79 19.85
C GLU A 720 -29.49 4.55 20.23
N TRP A 721 -29.77 4.11 21.47
CA TRP A 721 -31.15 3.90 21.96
C TRP A 721 -31.97 5.18 22.15
N MET A 722 -31.35 6.32 22.46
CA MET A 722 -32.04 7.61 22.58
C MET A 722 -32.35 8.20 21.20
N LYS A 723 -31.42 8.07 20.24
CA LYS A 723 -31.56 8.58 18.86
C LYS A 723 -32.53 7.75 18.00
N SER A 724 -32.56 6.43 18.18
CA SER A 724 -33.41 5.50 17.39
C SER A 724 -34.92 5.67 17.60
N ASN A 725 -35.33 6.47 18.59
CA ASN A 725 -36.73 6.66 19.00
C ASN A 725 -37.63 7.28 17.90
N LYS A 726 -37.06 7.84 16.83
CA LYS A 726 -37.80 8.47 15.71
C LYS A 726 -38.23 7.50 14.59
N ASN A 727 -37.61 6.32 14.49
CA ASN A 727 -37.78 5.42 13.34
C ASN A 727 -38.44 4.08 13.67
N THR A 728 -38.91 3.87 14.91
CA THR A 728 -39.46 2.57 15.35
C THR A 728 -40.99 2.59 15.30
N PRO A 729 -41.67 1.72 14.51
CA PRO A 729 -43.12 1.65 14.51
C PRO A 729 -43.68 1.16 15.86
N VAL A 730 -44.85 1.69 16.22
CA VAL A 730 -45.47 1.62 17.57
C VAL A 730 -45.83 0.18 18.02
N THR A 731 -45.77 -0.81 17.12
CA THR A 731 -46.14 -2.21 17.39
C THR A 731 -45.13 -2.99 18.25
N VAL A 732 -43.95 -2.42 18.54
CA VAL A 732 -42.88 -3.12 19.28
C VAL A 732 -42.93 -2.83 20.78
N GLN A 733 -43.85 -3.50 21.50
CA GLN A 733 -43.93 -3.47 22.98
C GLN A 733 -42.63 -3.93 23.70
N GLN A 734 -41.65 -4.45 22.94
CA GLN A 734 -40.40 -4.96 23.46
C GLN A 734 -39.21 -4.00 23.29
N ALA A 735 -39.39 -2.71 22.98
CA ALA A 735 -38.29 -1.73 23.07
C ALA A 735 -37.89 -1.42 24.54
N PRO A 736 -36.64 -1.00 24.86
CA PRO A 736 -36.29 -0.50 26.19
C PRO A 736 -37.14 0.73 26.55
N THR A 737 -37.80 0.69 27.71
CA THR A 737 -38.70 1.75 28.15
C THR A 737 -37.94 3.03 28.49
N LEU A 738 -38.62 4.19 28.40
CA LEU A 738 -38.03 5.47 28.81
C LEU A 738 -37.54 5.44 30.27
N ARG A 739 -38.23 4.70 31.15
CA ARG A 739 -37.87 4.48 32.55
C ARG A 739 -36.54 3.72 32.69
N GLU A 740 -36.35 2.66 31.91
CA GLU A 740 -35.08 1.90 31.87
C GLU A 740 -33.92 2.77 31.35
N LYS A 741 -34.14 3.53 30.26
CA LYS A 741 -33.13 4.47 29.72
C LYS A 741 -32.76 5.55 30.74
N ALA A 742 -33.74 6.12 31.45
CA ALA A 742 -33.53 7.14 32.47
C ALA A 742 -32.71 6.63 33.67
N ILE A 743 -32.92 5.38 34.12
CA ILE A 743 -32.12 4.78 35.21
C ILE A 743 -30.64 4.73 34.82
N LEU A 744 -30.32 4.28 33.60
CA LEU A 744 -28.94 4.23 33.11
C LEU A 744 -28.30 5.62 32.98
N LEU A 745 -29.04 6.61 32.46
CA LEU A 745 -28.57 7.99 32.31
C LEU A 745 -28.28 8.66 33.67
N VAL A 746 -29.15 8.48 34.66
CA VAL A 746 -28.93 8.99 36.03
C VAL A 746 -27.73 8.30 36.69
N LYS A 747 -27.52 7.00 36.46
CA LYS A 747 -26.32 6.31 36.94
C LYS A 747 -25.04 6.81 36.24
N LEU A 748 -25.06 7.03 34.94
CA LEU A 748 -23.92 7.65 34.23
C LEU A 748 -23.59 9.03 34.81
N MET A 749 -24.59 9.89 35.02
CA MET A 749 -24.41 11.19 35.67
C MET A 749 -23.71 11.09 37.03
N GLN A 750 -24.10 10.12 37.87
CA GLN A 750 -23.54 9.92 39.21
C GLN A 750 -22.08 9.44 39.21
N TYR A 751 -21.67 8.64 38.22
CA TYR A 751 -20.38 7.93 38.24
C TYR A 751 -19.35 8.44 37.22
N VAL A 752 -19.75 8.98 36.06
CA VAL A 752 -18.81 9.46 35.03
C VAL A 752 -17.92 10.57 35.59
N GLU A 753 -18.52 11.64 36.11
CA GLU A 753 -17.78 12.77 36.66
C GLU A 753 -16.94 12.38 37.89
N LYS A 754 -17.51 11.55 38.78
CA LYS A 754 -16.89 11.19 40.05
C LYS A 754 -15.72 10.20 39.92
N ARG A 755 -15.74 9.30 38.93
CA ARG A 755 -14.71 8.25 38.74
C ARG A 755 -13.74 8.54 37.60
N PHE A 756 -14.15 9.33 36.60
CA PHE A 756 -13.40 9.54 35.36
C PHE A 756 -13.18 11.02 35.05
N ALA A 757 -12.91 11.82 36.10
CA ALA A 757 -12.69 13.27 35.99
C ALA A 757 -11.61 13.65 34.94
N ASP A 758 -10.57 12.81 34.81
CA ASP A 758 -9.44 13.03 33.89
C ASP A 758 -9.72 12.58 32.44
N ASP A 759 -10.71 11.69 32.19
CA ASP A 759 -11.06 11.22 30.83
C ASP A 759 -12.03 12.22 30.18
N LEU A 760 -11.47 13.33 29.70
CA LEU A 760 -12.20 14.41 29.03
C LEU A 760 -12.98 13.94 27.79
N GLU A 761 -12.53 12.87 27.12
CA GLU A 761 -13.27 12.29 25.99
C GLU A 761 -14.53 11.56 26.45
N LEU A 762 -14.45 10.74 27.51
CA LEU A 762 -15.61 10.05 28.06
C LEU A 762 -16.65 11.06 28.54
N ASN A 763 -16.21 12.05 29.31
CA ASN A 763 -17.08 13.12 29.80
C ASN A 763 -17.67 13.91 28.62
N GLY A 764 -16.87 14.20 27.59
CA GLY A 764 -17.31 14.80 26.33
C GLY A 764 -18.46 14.03 25.67
N HIS A 765 -18.30 12.74 25.40
CA HIS A 765 -19.35 11.90 24.79
C HIS A 765 -20.63 11.85 25.64
N PHE A 766 -20.50 11.72 26.96
CA PHE A 766 -21.66 11.74 27.86
C PHE A 766 -22.39 13.09 27.82
N LEU A 767 -21.66 14.20 27.84
CA LEU A 767 -22.23 15.54 27.73
C LEU A 767 -22.87 15.80 26.36
N GLU A 768 -22.33 15.29 25.25
CA GLU A 768 -23.00 15.41 23.95
C GLU A 768 -24.34 14.64 23.89
N LEU A 769 -24.42 13.48 24.56
CA LEU A 769 -25.68 12.75 24.75
C LEU A 769 -26.69 13.56 25.61
N VAL A 770 -26.26 14.15 26.71
CA VAL A 770 -27.13 15.03 27.53
C VAL A 770 -27.59 16.25 26.73
N ASN A 771 -26.71 16.88 25.94
CA ASN A 771 -27.07 18.00 25.09
C ASN A 771 -28.12 17.63 24.03
N TYR A 772 -28.01 16.43 23.44
CA TYR A 772 -29.02 15.89 22.52
C TYR A 772 -30.40 15.76 23.18
N ILE A 773 -30.47 15.22 24.40
CA ILE A 773 -31.73 15.08 25.16
C ILE A 773 -32.41 16.44 25.40
N TYR A 774 -31.62 17.49 25.67
CA TYR A 774 -32.13 18.84 25.91
C TYR A 774 -32.50 19.63 24.64
N ARG A 775 -31.97 19.23 23.47
CA ARG A 775 -32.31 19.83 22.17
C ARG A 775 -33.48 19.15 21.45
N ASP A 776 -33.76 17.88 21.74
CA ASP A 776 -34.86 17.15 21.12
C ASP A 776 -36.22 17.53 21.73
N GLU A 777 -37.17 17.93 20.89
CA GLU A 777 -38.48 18.46 21.33
C GLU A 777 -39.30 17.46 22.14
N VAL A 778 -39.23 16.16 21.79
CA VAL A 778 -40.00 15.11 22.47
C VAL A 778 -39.34 14.78 23.81
N LEU A 779 -38.01 14.60 23.83
CA LEU A 779 -37.28 14.23 25.04
C LEU A 779 -37.25 15.38 26.07
N LYS A 780 -37.14 16.63 25.63
CA LYS A 780 -37.14 17.82 26.48
C LYS A 780 -38.42 17.96 27.32
N ALA A 781 -39.56 17.53 26.78
CA ALA A 781 -40.85 17.56 27.47
C ALA A 781 -41.04 16.45 28.54
N THR A 782 -40.05 15.56 28.72
CA THR A 782 -40.11 14.46 29.70
C THR A 782 -39.35 14.77 30.99
N GLU A 783 -39.60 14.00 32.05
CA GLU A 783 -38.87 14.05 33.33
C GLU A 783 -37.35 13.77 33.21
N LEU A 784 -36.80 13.50 32.00
CA LEU A 784 -35.36 13.35 31.81
C LEU A 784 -34.59 14.65 32.05
N THR A 785 -35.19 15.80 31.74
CA THR A 785 -34.53 17.11 31.93
C THR A 785 -34.29 17.39 33.41
N SER A 786 -35.33 17.30 34.26
CA SER A 786 -35.17 17.46 35.71
C SER A 786 -34.24 16.42 36.33
N LYS A 787 -34.24 15.18 35.85
CA LYS A 787 -33.35 14.11 36.35
C LYS A 787 -31.89 14.24 35.92
N LEU A 788 -31.60 15.04 34.89
CA LEU A 788 -30.25 15.25 34.35
C LEU A 788 -29.75 16.69 34.52
N GLU A 789 -30.42 17.51 35.35
CA GLU A 789 -30.07 18.90 35.61
C GLU A 789 -28.61 19.06 36.07
N ALA A 790 -28.14 18.22 37.00
CA ALA A 790 -26.74 18.26 37.45
C ALA A 790 -25.74 17.97 36.31
N ALA A 791 -26.06 17.07 35.37
CA ALA A 791 -25.25 16.83 34.17
C ALA A 791 -25.31 18.01 33.18
N PHE A 792 -26.46 18.69 33.08
CA PHE A 792 -26.60 19.88 32.24
C PHE A 792 -25.73 21.04 32.76
N VAL A 793 -25.78 21.29 34.07
CA VAL A 793 -24.92 22.28 34.73
C VAL A 793 -23.43 21.87 34.64
N ALA A 794 -23.12 20.57 34.71
CA ALA A 794 -21.77 20.07 34.42
C ALA A 794 -21.30 20.38 32.97
N GLY A 795 -22.23 20.42 32.00
CA GLY A 795 -21.97 20.88 30.64
C GLY A 795 -21.54 22.35 30.56
N LEU A 796 -22.14 23.22 31.38
CA LEU A 796 -21.81 24.67 31.45
C LEU A 796 -20.42 24.96 32.04
N ARG A 797 -19.82 24.00 32.77
CA ARG A 797 -18.43 24.07 33.26
C ARG A 797 -17.44 23.24 32.45
N CYS A 798 -17.87 22.56 31.39
CA CYS A 798 -17.01 21.69 30.58
C CYS A 798 -15.77 22.47 30.10
N PRO A 799 -14.54 21.93 30.27
CA PRO A 799 -13.32 22.61 29.85
C PRO A 799 -13.27 22.80 28.33
N VAL A 800 -13.80 21.83 27.56
CA VAL A 800 -13.86 21.84 26.09
C VAL A 800 -14.80 22.97 25.62
N PRO A 801 -14.29 24.06 24.99
CA PRO A 801 -15.11 25.23 24.68
C PRO A 801 -16.27 24.93 23.73
N ARG A 802 -16.05 24.05 22.75
CA ARG A 802 -17.05 23.64 21.75
C ARG A 802 -18.26 22.95 22.38
N ILE A 803 -18.06 22.12 23.42
CA ILE A 803 -19.14 21.45 24.13
C ILE A 803 -19.85 22.45 25.03
N ARG A 804 -19.11 23.23 25.82
CA ARG A 804 -19.67 24.27 26.70
C ARG A 804 -20.58 25.25 25.95
N ALA A 805 -20.18 25.70 24.77
CA ALA A 805 -21.00 26.57 23.91
C ALA A 805 -22.36 25.93 23.54
N LYS A 806 -22.39 24.63 23.20
CA LYS A 806 -23.65 23.92 22.88
C LYS A 806 -24.63 23.84 24.06
N PHE A 807 -24.12 23.81 25.31
CA PHE A 807 -24.95 23.87 26.51
C PHE A 807 -25.40 25.30 26.81
N PHE A 808 -24.50 26.26 26.66
CA PHE A 808 -24.79 27.67 26.90
C PHE A 808 -25.84 28.23 25.93
N GLU A 809 -25.84 27.79 24.67
CA GLU A 809 -26.88 28.09 23.67
C GLU A 809 -28.28 27.63 24.12
N VAL A 810 -28.37 26.40 24.67
CA VAL A 810 -29.64 25.85 25.20
C VAL A 810 -30.07 26.60 26.46
N PHE A 811 -29.11 27.00 27.30
CA PHE A 811 -29.37 27.79 28.51
C PHE A 811 -29.86 29.21 28.15
N ASP A 812 -29.19 29.91 27.24
CA ASP A 812 -29.58 31.22 26.72
C ASP A 812 -30.99 31.19 26.09
N GLY A 813 -31.28 30.17 25.29
CA GLY A 813 -32.58 29.96 24.65
C GLY A 813 -33.70 29.50 25.58
N SER A 814 -33.41 29.14 26.84
CA SER A 814 -34.44 28.77 27.82
C SER A 814 -35.15 29.98 28.45
N MET A 815 -34.58 31.17 28.30
CA MET A 815 -35.02 32.42 28.93
C MET A 815 -35.15 33.56 27.93
N ARG A 816 -36.04 34.51 28.20
CA ARG A 816 -36.13 35.74 27.39
C ARG A 816 -34.82 36.53 27.48
N ARG A 817 -34.42 37.18 26.38
CA ARG A 817 -33.29 38.13 26.34
C ARG A 817 -33.70 39.48 26.94
N ARG A 818 -33.99 39.48 28.24
CA ARG A 818 -34.30 40.66 29.06
C ARG A 818 -33.47 40.60 30.34
N LEU A 819 -32.84 41.72 30.70
CA LEU A 819 -31.96 41.82 31.87
C LEU A 819 -32.69 41.43 33.17
N HIS A 820 -33.88 42.00 33.39
CA HIS A 820 -34.71 41.73 34.55
C HIS A 820 -35.08 40.24 34.68
N ASP A 821 -35.60 39.63 33.61
CA ASP A 821 -36.04 38.23 33.60
C ASP A 821 -34.87 37.27 33.91
N ARG A 822 -33.67 37.59 33.42
CA ARG A 822 -32.44 36.80 33.66
C ARG A 822 -31.90 36.97 35.07
N LEU A 823 -31.88 38.19 35.60
CA LEU A 823 -31.50 38.44 37.00
C LEU A 823 -32.43 37.69 37.97
N LEU A 824 -33.74 37.75 37.74
CA LEU A 824 -34.72 37.03 38.55
C LEU A 824 -34.51 35.51 38.47
N TYR A 825 -34.25 34.96 37.27
CA TYR A 825 -33.98 33.53 37.11
C TYR A 825 -32.70 33.09 37.83
N ILE A 826 -31.60 33.83 37.65
CA ILE A 826 -30.29 33.54 38.28
C ILE A 826 -30.39 33.52 39.81
N ILE A 827 -31.14 34.45 40.41
CA ILE A 827 -31.18 34.66 41.87
C ILE A 827 -32.28 33.82 42.52
N CYS A 828 -33.46 33.69 41.88
CA CYS A 828 -34.67 33.17 42.52
C CYS A 828 -35.21 31.86 41.94
N SER A 829 -34.69 31.37 40.80
CA SER A 829 -35.27 30.20 40.12
C SER A 829 -34.31 29.03 39.89
N HIS A 830 -33.01 29.28 39.69
CA HIS A 830 -32.05 28.21 39.41
C HIS A 830 -31.28 27.77 40.66
N SER A 831 -31.20 26.45 40.89
CA SER A 831 -30.31 25.87 41.91
C SER A 831 -28.89 25.78 41.36
N TRP A 832 -27.95 26.47 42.00
CA TRP A 832 -26.52 26.40 41.69
C TRP A 832 -25.78 25.31 42.48
N ASP A 833 -26.50 24.48 43.25
CA ASP A 833 -25.92 23.51 44.19
C ASP A 833 -24.98 22.50 43.49
N SER A 834 -25.35 22.08 42.28
CA SER A 834 -24.56 21.15 41.45
C SER A 834 -23.22 21.71 40.98
N ILE A 835 -23.00 23.02 41.08
CA ILE A 835 -21.78 23.72 40.65
C ILE A 835 -21.19 24.60 41.77
N GLY A 836 -21.69 24.49 43.01
CA GLY A 836 -21.30 25.35 44.13
C GLY A 836 -19.80 25.34 44.48
N GLN A 837 -19.06 24.31 44.10
CA GLN A 837 -17.60 24.21 44.26
C GLN A 837 -16.79 24.94 43.17
N HIS A 838 -17.45 25.50 42.16
CA HIS A 838 -16.82 26.23 41.05
C HIS A 838 -17.31 27.68 41.00
N TYR A 839 -16.59 28.54 40.27
CA TYR A 839 -16.96 29.96 40.09
C TYR A 839 -18.12 30.13 39.10
N TRP A 840 -19.33 29.71 39.51
CA TRP A 840 -20.56 29.69 38.71
C TRP A 840 -21.08 31.09 38.33
N ILE A 841 -20.66 32.13 39.06
CA ILE A 841 -20.92 33.54 38.74
C ILE A 841 -20.44 33.89 37.32
N LYS A 842 -19.42 33.21 36.79
CA LYS A 842 -18.97 33.36 35.40
C LYS A 842 -20.08 33.10 34.39
N GLN A 843 -20.85 32.02 34.56
CA GLN A 843 -21.97 31.66 33.69
C GLN A 843 -23.10 32.70 33.80
N CYS A 844 -23.33 33.25 34.99
CA CYS A 844 -24.28 34.35 35.20
C CYS A 844 -23.85 35.61 34.45
N ILE A 845 -22.58 36.02 34.56
CA ILE A 845 -22.02 37.19 33.85
C ILE A 845 -22.17 37.01 32.33
N GLU A 846 -21.83 35.84 31.79
CA GLU A 846 -21.97 35.54 30.36
C GLU A 846 -23.44 35.66 29.90
N LEU A 847 -24.40 35.21 30.73
CA LEU A 847 -25.84 35.29 30.42
C LEU A 847 -26.38 36.73 30.46
N LEU A 848 -25.81 37.57 31.32
CA LEU A 848 -26.14 39.00 31.43
C LEU A 848 -25.52 39.80 30.27
N ILE A 849 -24.27 39.52 29.89
CA ILE A 849 -23.60 40.17 28.74
C ILE A 849 -24.35 39.90 27.43
N LEU A 850 -24.94 38.71 27.24
CA LEU A 850 -25.79 38.43 26.07
C LEU A 850 -27.10 39.25 26.00
N THR A 851 -27.42 40.07 27.01
CA THR A 851 -28.51 41.06 26.92
C THR A 851 -28.07 42.41 26.34
N ALA A 852 -26.76 42.64 26.19
CA ALA A 852 -26.24 43.85 25.55
C ALA A 852 -26.59 43.87 24.07
N ASN A 853 -26.98 45.04 23.56
CA ASN A 853 -27.27 45.21 22.14
C ASN A 853 -25.96 45.22 21.32
N THR A 854 -25.84 44.32 20.35
CA THR A 854 -24.67 44.23 19.46
C THR A 854 -24.72 45.21 18.29
N THR A 855 -25.85 45.89 18.04
CA THR A 855 -25.96 46.88 16.96
C THR A 855 -25.54 48.29 17.37
N THR A 856 -25.47 48.57 18.68
CA THR A 856 -24.94 49.83 19.23
C THR A 856 -23.41 49.79 19.24
N GLN A 857 -22.77 50.75 18.56
CA GLN A 857 -21.33 50.92 18.63
C GLN A 857 -20.88 51.25 20.06
N ILE A 858 -19.84 50.57 20.53
CA ILE A 858 -19.20 50.88 21.81
C ILE A 858 -18.34 52.14 21.59
N GLN A 859 -18.69 53.22 22.26
CA GLN A 859 -17.97 54.49 22.23
C GLN A 859 -17.59 54.89 23.66
N ASN A 860 -16.47 55.61 23.81
CA ASN A 860 -16.10 56.19 25.09
C ASN A 860 -17.04 57.37 25.38
N SER A 861 -17.53 57.50 26.61
CA SER A 861 -18.36 58.64 27.02
C SER A 861 -17.58 59.96 27.11
N VAL A 862 -16.25 59.91 27.07
CA VAL A 862 -15.37 61.07 27.14
C VAL A 862 -14.44 61.13 25.92
N GLU A 863 -14.73 62.06 25.00
CA GLU A 863 -13.98 62.25 23.76
C GLU A 863 -12.51 62.65 24.00
N ASN A 864 -12.19 63.32 25.12
CA ASN A 864 -10.83 63.75 25.46
C ASN A 864 -9.81 62.61 25.66
N HIS A 865 -10.26 61.36 25.73
CA HIS A 865 -9.38 60.18 25.79
C HIS A 865 -9.25 59.45 24.43
N LEU A 866 -9.86 59.98 23.36
CA LEU A 866 -9.69 59.47 22.01
C LEU A 866 -8.35 59.98 21.45
N LEU A 867 -7.44 59.07 21.16
CA LEU A 867 -6.26 59.40 20.35
C LEU A 867 -6.73 59.78 18.93
N PRO A 868 -6.22 60.88 18.35
CA PRO A 868 -6.59 61.26 16.98
C PRO A 868 -6.21 60.15 16.01
N SER A 869 -7.07 59.91 15.01
CA SER A 869 -6.80 58.84 14.02
C SER A 869 -5.52 59.14 13.23
N ILE A 870 -4.83 58.10 12.77
CA ILE A 870 -3.61 58.26 11.94
C ILE A 870 -3.90 59.12 10.70
N SER A 871 -5.09 59.01 10.12
CA SER A 871 -5.57 59.85 9.01
C SER A 871 -5.75 61.32 9.41
N SER A 872 -6.17 61.59 10.65
CA SER A 872 -6.25 62.95 11.19
C SER A 872 -4.86 63.56 11.38
N VAL A 873 -3.91 62.76 11.86
CA VAL A 873 -2.51 63.18 12.05
C VAL A 873 -1.82 63.46 10.71
N SER A 874 -2.04 62.63 9.67
CA SER A 874 -1.47 62.90 8.35
C SER A 874 -2.03 64.17 7.71
N ILE A 875 -3.32 64.48 7.90
CA ILE A 875 -3.94 65.73 7.43
C ILE A 875 -3.35 66.96 8.16
N ILE A 876 -3.05 66.85 9.46
CA ILE A 876 -2.38 67.93 10.20
C ILE A 876 -0.98 68.19 9.63
N ILE A 877 -0.17 67.14 9.45
CA ILE A 877 1.17 67.23 8.84
C ILE A 877 1.10 67.80 7.41
N HIS A 878 0.09 67.41 6.62
CA HIS A 878 -0.07 67.91 5.26
C HIS A 878 -0.45 69.40 5.22
N LYS A 879 -1.26 69.87 6.17
CA LYS A 879 -1.59 71.30 6.34
C LYS A 879 -0.40 72.13 6.81
N GLU A 880 0.44 71.61 7.72
CA GLU A 880 1.67 72.30 8.12
C GLU A 880 2.64 72.44 6.93
N ASN A 881 2.75 71.41 6.09
CA ASN A 881 3.55 71.50 4.85
C ASN A 881 2.99 72.51 3.84
N GLU A 882 1.67 72.58 3.65
CA GLU A 882 1.05 73.59 2.78
C GLU A 882 1.24 75.02 3.30
N GLN A 883 1.14 75.23 4.62
CA GLN A 883 1.42 76.54 5.22
C GLN A 883 2.88 76.96 5.07
N ASN A 884 3.83 76.03 5.21
CA ASN A 884 5.25 76.32 5.02
C ASN A 884 5.59 76.67 3.55
N LEU A 885 4.92 76.04 2.56
CA LEU A 885 5.08 76.36 1.14
C LEU A 885 4.53 77.74 0.75
N ALA A 886 3.51 78.24 1.48
CA ALA A 886 2.93 79.57 1.24
C ALA A 886 3.83 80.74 1.69
N PHE A 887 4.90 80.49 2.46
CA PHE A 887 5.89 81.49 2.86
C PHE A 887 7.13 81.55 1.94
N THR A 888 7.12 80.82 0.80
CA THR A 888 8.27 80.72 -0.13
C THR A 888 7.97 81.15 -1.57
N ASN A 889 7.05 82.12 -1.77
CA ASN A 889 6.86 82.87 -3.02
C ASN A 889 6.63 84.36 -2.71
#